data_AF-A0A9Q0AWF3-F1
#
_entry.id   AF-A0A9Q0AWF3-F1
#
_cell.length_a   1.000
_cell.length_b   1.000
_cell.length_c   1.000
_cell.angle_alpha   90.00
_cell.angle_beta   90.00
_cell.angle_gamma   90.00
#
_symmetry.space_group_name_H-M   'P 1'
#
loop_
_entity.id
_entity.type
_entity.pdbx_description
1 polymer ?
#
loop_
_entity_poly.entity_id
_entity_poly.type
_entity_poly.pdbx_seq_one_letter_code
_entity_poly.pdbx_strand_id
1 'polypeptide(L)'
;MRFAVYGVASATINLALGASEQYPLGAAVEGPQSSLWQLNFSSPAPYLFSSASSFLQQWGNTFFPNGHSIVPCEIPAYTLFYHGRLDDEAPPSPEWLAFDIEMSYGIMGSTRSSHMLTYQTTKPIRALYFDGESATLMGLGQLDTQMLHVFGNVTGPEHDGWGLWEEYARASGLCDWLEAAGLRGRGWGYEGVVRMNAGFEMIWCDFTSPSLKLLSRLNVTAPQLPKEKEDEDNDHDGGRREAPVQAEQESSYYSLPPAPTRTDHSTDPTDPPRPPNWRWEIDREPFLRSQGWGWFSSATYHYGESRNSPGLGEVRAKVSNCGILSYYSPRLANLTRVRAETERELYNLTSEGFWEGEGPEGNRTAALTEIARRRRYHHLEDVTAEEAGLMRNNSERVLKELLSDGAGCSGADWVYMMNEITQNAGRSMKELAQILSSYADYSHNDTGIKSWMSTLRSQAHSFSVAFLEYPSNYQPSAWRTDSQLYAETYSRCRYRYTRLMAPSEGLILSPEERDLQWAVEETYGAICSVLLTVGFQVEARWAADFNGADSGADGKAVGLEHYARLAASWSDGVQQLVAWLGWEDKFTGCAEVCAWDERCYIPMWPLMAWGPPGGRRPPRGNGTHGYPPPPRYPPYGYAPYGDGPPRRGPGGPGGKRPRGRGSWFMGDETELWEPRCAKTAHFMGS
;
A
#
# COMPACT_ATOMS: atom_id res chain seq x y z
N MET A 1 63.16 4.12 -51.42
CA MET A 1 63.84 5.34 -51.87
C MET A 1 62.90 6.52 -51.62
N ARG A 2 63.34 7.47 -50.79
CA ARG A 2 62.77 8.80 -50.49
C ARG A 2 61.40 8.89 -49.80
N PHE A 3 61.51 9.29 -48.52
CA PHE A 3 60.48 9.78 -47.61
C PHE A 3 59.81 11.06 -48.15
N ALA A 4 58.50 11.17 -47.95
CA ALA A 4 57.78 12.43 -47.89
C ALA A 4 56.84 12.40 -46.69
N VAL A 5 57.12 13.27 -45.72
CA VAL A 5 56.36 13.49 -44.50
C VAL A 5 55.17 14.40 -44.83
N TYR A 6 53.95 13.94 -44.54
CA TYR A 6 52.77 14.81 -44.46
C TYR A 6 52.17 14.66 -43.07
N GLY A 7 52.10 15.79 -42.35
CA GLY A 7 51.63 15.89 -40.98
C GLY A 7 50.13 15.59 -40.87
N VAL A 8 49.79 14.77 -39.88
CA VAL A 8 48.42 14.56 -39.41
C VAL A 8 48.20 15.47 -38.22
N ALA A 9 47.22 16.36 -38.33
CA ALA A 9 46.77 17.19 -37.23
C ALA A 9 46.03 16.31 -36.20
N SER A 10 46.62 16.14 -35.02
CA SER A 10 45.94 15.57 -33.85
C SER A 10 44.87 16.54 -33.35
N ALA A 11 43.60 16.18 -33.49
CA ALA A 11 42.52 16.76 -32.70
C ALA A 11 42.50 16.06 -31.34
N THR A 12 43.12 16.68 -30.34
CA THR A 12 42.98 16.31 -28.92
C THR A 12 41.54 16.55 -28.46
N ILE A 13 40.80 15.47 -28.25
CA ILE A 13 39.54 15.48 -27.48
C ILE A 13 39.95 15.53 -26.00
N ASN A 14 39.73 16.68 -25.37
CA ASN A 14 39.84 16.81 -23.91
C ASN A 14 38.69 16.05 -23.26
N LEU A 15 38.97 14.83 -22.78
CA LEU A 15 38.16 14.16 -21.77
C LEU A 15 38.36 14.88 -20.44
N ALA A 16 37.40 15.71 -20.06
CA ALA A 16 37.31 16.25 -18.71
C ALA A 16 36.96 15.09 -17.76
N LEU A 17 37.98 14.58 -17.07
CA LEU A 17 37.81 13.75 -15.89
C LEU A 17 37.20 14.63 -14.79
N GLY A 18 35.93 14.41 -14.48
CA GLY A 18 35.29 15.00 -13.30
C GLY A 18 36.03 14.55 -12.06
N ALA A 19 36.55 15.51 -11.30
CA ALA A 19 37.24 15.28 -10.05
C ALA A 19 36.26 14.66 -9.04
N SER A 20 36.67 13.53 -8.45
CA SER A 20 36.09 12.99 -7.24
C SER A 20 36.24 13.99 -6.10
N GLU A 21 35.15 14.50 -5.55
CA GLU A 21 35.18 15.26 -4.30
C GLU A 21 35.60 14.35 -3.15
N GLN A 22 36.78 14.64 -2.59
CA GLN A 22 37.36 13.95 -1.45
C GLN A 22 36.91 14.70 -0.18
N TYR A 23 36.05 14.08 0.63
CA TYR A 23 35.62 14.67 1.91
C TYR A 23 36.78 14.63 2.92
N PRO A 24 37.15 15.75 3.55
CA PRO A 24 38.19 15.76 4.58
C PRO A 24 37.68 15.16 5.89
N LEU A 25 38.44 14.20 6.44
CA LEU A 25 38.24 13.62 7.77
C LEU A 25 38.49 14.70 8.86
N GLY A 26 37.41 15.24 9.41
CA GLY A 26 37.42 16.19 10.53
C GLY A 26 37.53 15.48 11.88
N ALA A 27 38.45 15.98 12.72
CA ALA A 27 38.73 15.52 14.06
C ALA A 27 37.53 15.63 15.02
N ALA A 28 37.43 14.69 15.97
CA ALA A 28 36.43 14.65 17.01
C ALA A 28 36.42 15.93 17.86
N VAL A 29 35.31 16.66 17.82
CA VAL A 29 34.95 17.70 18.78
C VAL A 29 33.68 17.20 19.49
N GLU A 30 33.76 17.03 20.80
CA GLU A 30 32.62 16.67 21.66
C GLU A 30 31.58 17.81 21.62
N GLY A 31 30.53 17.60 20.83
CA GLY A 31 29.27 18.34 20.80
C GLY A 31 28.08 17.38 21.02
N PRO A 32 26.83 17.88 21.16
CA PRO A 32 25.69 17.07 21.56
C PRO A 32 25.55 15.85 20.65
N GLN A 33 25.41 14.68 21.28
CA GLN A 33 25.49 13.34 20.67
C GLN A 33 24.80 13.26 19.30
N SER A 34 25.57 13.39 18.22
CA SER A 34 25.14 12.91 16.90
C SER A 34 24.84 11.43 17.04
N SER A 35 23.64 10.98 16.66
CA SER A 35 23.27 9.58 16.75
C SER A 35 24.31 8.73 15.99
N LEU A 36 24.71 7.60 16.57
CA LEU A 36 25.55 6.60 15.88
C LEU A 36 24.86 6.08 14.59
N TRP A 37 23.53 6.20 14.55
CA TRP A 37 22.64 5.66 13.54
C TRP A 37 22.25 6.73 12.53
N GLN A 38 23.02 6.82 11.44
CA GLN A 38 22.79 7.81 10.36
C GLN A 38 21.85 7.24 9.29
N LEU A 39 20.55 7.22 9.58
CA LEU A 39 19.50 6.84 8.63
C LEU A 39 18.88 8.11 8.00
N ASN A 40 18.90 8.21 6.67
CA ASN A 40 18.30 9.34 5.96
C ASN A 40 16.78 9.15 5.79
N PHE A 41 16.00 9.67 6.73
CA PHE A 41 14.53 9.59 6.73
C PHE A 41 13.87 10.34 5.58
N SER A 42 14.57 11.26 4.91
CA SER A 42 14.09 11.96 3.72
C SER A 42 14.26 11.17 2.41
N SER A 43 14.87 9.97 2.45
CA SER A 43 15.02 9.13 1.26
C SER A 43 13.67 8.55 0.81
N PRO A 44 13.31 8.62 -0.49
CA PRO A 44 12.08 7.99 -0.97
C PRO A 44 12.20 6.48 -1.24
N ALA A 45 13.41 5.90 -1.12
CA ALA A 45 13.66 4.48 -1.35
C ALA A 45 12.74 3.56 -0.51
N PRO A 46 12.63 3.71 0.83
CA PRO A 46 11.76 2.87 1.63
C PRO A 46 10.28 3.05 1.27
N TYR A 47 9.86 4.20 0.74
CA TYR A 47 8.47 4.42 0.31
C TYR A 47 8.14 3.65 -0.96
N LEU A 48 9.03 3.72 -1.97
CA LEU A 48 8.91 2.96 -3.21
C LEU A 48 8.91 1.46 -2.91
N PHE A 49 9.89 1.01 -2.13
CA PHE A 49 10.01 -0.37 -1.69
C PHE A 49 8.73 -0.86 -1.01
N SER A 50 8.21 -0.10 -0.04
CA SER A 50 7.04 -0.50 0.74
C SER A 50 5.73 -0.41 -0.07
N SER A 51 5.67 0.44 -1.10
CA SER A 51 4.51 0.52 -2.02
C SER A 51 4.48 -0.73 -2.88
N ALA A 52 5.61 -1.09 -3.49
CA ALA A 52 5.74 -2.28 -4.32
C ALA A 52 5.55 -3.59 -3.55
N SER A 53 6.04 -3.69 -2.31
CA SER A 53 5.77 -4.86 -1.44
C SER A 53 4.31 -4.95 -0.96
N SER A 54 3.47 -3.95 -1.25
CA SER A 54 2.05 -3.93 -0.87
C SER A 54 1.11 -3.96 -2.07
N PHE A 55 1.62 -4.11 -3.30
CA PHE A 55 0.77 -4.22 -4.48
C PHE A 55 -0.21 -5.39 -4.36
N LEU A 56 -1.48 -5.13 -4.70
CA LEU A 56 -2.57 -6.09 -4.64
C LEU A 56 -2.82 -6.70 -3.24
N GLN A 57 -2.33 -6.07 -2.17
CA GLN A 57 -2.60 -6.46 -0.79
C GLN A 57 -3.60 -5.49 -0.15
N GLN A 58 -4.72 -5.98 0.35
CA GLN A 58 -5.74 -5.14 0.98
C GLN A 58 -5.19 -4.43 2.22
N TRP A 59 -4.51 -5.18 3.10
CA TRP A 59 -4.04 -4.71 4.40
C TRP A 59 -3.06 -3.53 4.30
N GLY A 60 -1.97 -3.69 3.55
CA GLY A 60 -0.96 -2.64 3.38
C GLY A 60 -1.51 -1.37 2.75
N ASN A 61 -2.41 -1.52 1.77
CA ASN A 61 -3.07 -0.37 1.14
C ASN A 61 -4.09 0.30 2.07
N THR A 62 -4.70 -0.38 3.04
CA THR A 62 -5.59 0.27 4.04
C THR A 62 -4.80 1.13 5.04
N PHE A 63 -3.64 0.62 5.50
CA PHE A 63 -2.75 1.38 6.39
C PHE A 63 -2.15 2.61 5.71
N PHE A 64 -1.83 2.47 4.41
CA PHE A 64 -1.23 3.51 3.59
C PHE A 64 -2.08 3.75 2.33
N PRO A 65 -3.21 4.46 2.47
CA PRO A 65 -4.27 4.52 1.47
C PRO A 65 -3.94 5.38 0.25
N ASN A 66 -2.89 6.20 0.31
CA ASN A 66 -2.53 7.11 -0.77
C ASN A 66 -1.56 6.44 -1.74
N GLY A 67 -2.12 5.89 -2.81
CA GLY A 67 -1.37 5.30 -3.90
C GLY A 67 -0.51 6.32 -4.64
N HIS A 68 0.70 5.90 -5.02
CA HIS A 68 1.69 6.69 -5.77
C HIS A 68 2.23 5.92 -6.96
N SER A 69 1.63 4.80 -7.34
CA SER A 69 2.14 3.90 -8.37
C SER A 69 1.05 3.52 -9.38
N ILE A 70 1.46 3.46 -10.64
CA ILE A 70 0.66 2.94 -11.75
C ILE A 70 1.38 1.72 -12.30
N VAL A 71 0.70 0.59 -12.26
CA VAL A 71 1.33 -0.72 -12.41
C VAL A 71 0.61 -1.49 -13.52
N PRO A 72 1.28 -1.81 -14.63
CA PRO A 72 0.71 -2.73 -15.61
C PRO A 72 0.48 -4.09 -14.96
N CYS A 73 -0.65 -4.74 -15.23
CA CYS A 73 -0.95 -6.07 -14.74
C CYS A 73 -1.64 -6.92 -15.80
N GLU A 74 -1.62 -8.24 -15.61
CA GLU A 74 -2.31 -9.21 -16.43
C GLU A 74 -3.38 -9.92 -15.61
N ILE A 75 -4.59 -10.02 -16.17
CA ILE A 75 -5.64 -10.89 -15.64
C ILE A 75 -5.62 -12.19 -16.45
N PRO A 76 -5.48 -13.38 -15.82
CA PRO A 76 -5.48 -14.65 -16.52
C PRO A 76 -6.78 -14.92 -17.30
N ALA A 77 -6.68 -15.79 -18.30
CA ALA A 77 -7.86 -16.34 -18.97
C ALA A 77 -8.78 -17.06 -17.99
N TYR A 78 -10.07 -17.04 -18.27
CA TYR A 78 -11.11 -17.71 -17.50
C TYR A 78 -11.30 -17.20 -16.07
N THR A 79 -10.86 -15.97 -15.80
CA THR A 79 -11.10 -15.28 -14.53
C THR A 79 -12.55 -14.82 -14.45
N LEU A 80 -13.22 -15.14 -13.33
CA LEU A 80 -14.60 -14.72 -13.07
C LEU A 80 -14.64 -13.29 -12.53
N PHE A 81 -15.67 -12.57 -12.95
CA PHE A 81 -16.00 -11.23 -12.51
C PHE A 81 -17.49 -11.12 -12.23
N TYR A 82 -17.86 -10.22 -11.32
CA TYR A 82 -19.24 -10.04 -10.87
C TYR A 82 -19.67 -8.59 -11.03
N HIS A 83 -20.93 -8.38 -11.40
CA HIS A 83 -21.53 -7.07 -11.51
C HIS A 83 -22.97 -7.13 -11.00
N GLY A 84 -23.27 -6.31 -9.99
CA GLY A 84 -24.62 -6.22 -9.42
C GLY A 84 -25.44 -5.13 -10.11
N ARG A 85 -26.74 -5.38 -10.31
CA ARG A 85 -27.65 -4.40 -10.93
C ARG A 85 -28.98 -4.31 -10.18
N LEU A 86 -29.63 -3.16 -10.32
CA LEU A 86 -31.00 -2.94 -9.83
C LEU A 86 -32.07 -3.19 -10.91
N ASP A 87 -31.66 -3.61 -12.09
CA ASP A 87 -32.50 -3.93 -13.25
C ASP A 87 -31.96 -5.18 -13.97
N ASP A 88 -32.71 -5.67 -14.95
CA ASP A 88 -32.38 -6.86 -15.75
C ASP A 88 -31.63 -6.52 -17.06
N GLU A 89 -31.07 -5.31 -17.16
CA GLU A 89 -30.39 -4.85 -18.37
C GLU A 89 -28.92 -5.28 -18.42
N ALA A 90 -28.33 -5.25 -19.62
CA ALA A 90 -26.89 -5.33 -19.78
C ALA A 90 -26.27 -3.97 -19.38
N PRO A 91 -25.09 -3.96 -18.72
CA PRO A 91 -24.41 -2.74 -18.34
C PRO A 91 -23.91 -1.96 -19.58
N PRO A 92 -23.94 -0.63 -19.54
CA PRO A 92 -23.21 0.22 -20.49
C PRO A 92 -21.69 0.16 -20.25
N SER A 93 -20.89 0.91 -21.02
CA SER A 93 -19.43 0.97 -20.86
C SER A 93 -18.93 2.41 -20.64
N PRO A 94 -17.90 2.65 -19.81
CA PRO A 94 -17.25 1.67 -18.91
C PRO A 94 -18.09 1.38 -17.68
N GLU A 95 -17.89 0.24 -17.03
CA GLU A 95 -18.61 -0.13 -15.79
C GLU A 95 -17.75 -1.05 -14.90
N TRP A 96 -18.05 -1.14 -13.61
CA TRP A 96 -17.29 -1.86 -12.61
C TRP A 96 -17.62 -3.35 -12.57
N LEU A 97 -16.55 -4.14 -12.49
CA LEU A 97 -16.56 -5.56 -12.20
C LEU A 97 -15.86 -5.79 -10.86
N ALA A 98 -16.46 -6.56 -9.96
CA ALA A 98 -15.76 -7.02 -8.76
C ALA A 98 -15.09 -8.37 -9.02
N PHE A 99 -13.93 -8.58 -8.40
CA PHE A 99 -13.30 -9.89 -8.39
C PHE A 99 -14.09 -10.89 -7.53
N ASP A 100 -14.73 -10.41 -6.46
CA ASP A 100 -15.54 -11.23 -5.55
C ASP A 100 -17.03 -10.91 -5.65
N ILE A 101 -17.86 -11.96 -5.63
CA ILE A 101 -19.31 -11.82 -5.71
C ILE A 101 -19.87 -11.09 -4.49
N GLU A 102 -19.26 -11.29 -3.33
CA GLU A 102 -19.63 -10.67 -2.07
C GLU A 102 -19.52 -9.15 -2.11
N MET A 103 -18.56 -8.60 -2.87
CA MET A 103 -18.43 -7.16 -3.08
C MET A 103 -19.57 -6.64 -3.97
N SER A 104 -19.81 -7.24 -5.15
CA SER A 104 -20.93 -6.84 -6.01
C SER A 104 -22.28 -6.99 -5.33
N TYR A 105 -22.48 -8.11 -4.63
CA TYR A 105 -23.68 -8.32 -3.85
C TYR A 105 -23.72 -7.30 -2.71
N GLY A 106 -22.62 -7.07 -2.00
CA GLY A 106 -22.43 -6.00 -1.02
C GLY A 106 -22.98 -4.65 -1.47
N ILE A 107 -22.64 -4.22 -2.67
CA ILE A 107 -23.03 -2.91 -3.21
C ILE A 107 -24.48 -2.90 -3.69
N MET A 108 -24.95 -3.94 -4.38
CA MET A 108 -26.20 -3.89 -5.19
C MET A 108 -27.30 -4.87 -4.77
N GLY A 109 -27.00 -5.84 -3.90
CA GLY A 109 -27.96 -6.86 -3.45
C GLY A 109 -28.85 -6.39 -2.31
N SER A 110 -29.73 -7.26 -1.80
CA SER A 110 -30.67 -6.97 -0.70
C SER A 110 -31.53 -5.73 -0.96
N THR A 111 -31.97 -5.58 -2.20
CA THR A 111 -32.94 -4.58 -2.65
C THR A 111 -34.16 -5.28 -3.25
N ARG A 112 -35.22 -4.53 -3.56
CA ARG A 112 -36.44 -5.07 -4.19
C ARG A 112 -36.26 -5.55 -5.64
N SER A 113 -35.12 -5.27 -6.22
CA SER A 113 -34.71 -5.71 -7.55
C SER A 113 -33.21 -5.83 -7.53
N SER A 114 -32.71 -7.03 -7.28
CA SER A 114 -31.28 -7.34 -7.25
C SER A 114 -30.98 -8.37 -8.32
N HIS A 115 -30.13 -7.99 -9.27
CA HIS A 115 -29.64 -8.87 -10.33
C HIS A 115 -28.13 -9.05 -10.17
N MET A 116 -27.66 -10.26 -10.41
CA MET A 116 -26.24 -10.61 -10.39
C MET A 116 -25.83 -11.10 -11.77
N LEU A 117 -24.88 -10.40 -12.38
CA LEU A 117 -24.28 -10.76 -13.64
C LEU A 117 -22.89 -11.35 -13.35
N THR A 118 -22.60 -12.51 -13.95
CA THR A 118 -21.29 -13.15 -13.85
C THR A 118 -20.64 -13.15 -15.22
N TYR A 119 -19.46 -12.55 -15.29
CA TYR A 119 -18.64 -12.49 -16.48
C TYR A 119 -17.41 -13.36 -16.33
N GLN A 120 -16.79 -13.71 -17.46
CA GLN A 120 -15.54 -14.43 -17.49
C GLN A 120 -14.64 -13.92 -18.62
N THR A 121 -13.35 -13.79 -18.35
CA THR A 121 -12.36 -13.49 -19.40
C THR A 121 -12.18 -14.69 -20.32
N THR A 122 -12.05 -14.46 -21.63
CA THR A 122 -11.88 -15.53 -22.63
C THR A 122 -10.42 -15.82 -22.95
N LYS A 123 -9.52 -14.93 -22.53
CA LYS A 123 -8.06 -14.99 -22.74
C LYS A 123 -7.35 -14.16 -21.66
N PRO A 124 -6.01 -14.23 -21.53
CA PRO A 124 -5.28 -13.28 -20.71
C PRO A 124 -5.47 -11.85 -21.26
N ILE A 125 -5.74 -10.90 -20.38
CA ILE A 125 -5.91 -9.49 -20.74
C ILE A 125 -4.95 -8.63 -19.93
N ARG A 126 -4.57 -7.47 -20.48
CA ARG A 126 -3.77 -6.48 -19.75
C ARG A 126 -4.69 -5.45 -19.13
N ALA A 127 -4.31 -4.97 -17.96
CA ALA A 127 -5.00 -3.93 -17.22
C ALA A 127 -3.97 -3.01 -16.54
N LEU A 128 -4.42 -1.87 -16.04
CA LEU A 128 -3.61 -1.02 -15.17
C LEU A 128 -4.09 -1.18 -13.72
N TYR A 129 -3.17 -1.25 -12.77
CA TYR A 129 -3.45 -1.22 -11.35
C TYR A 129 -2.97 0.10 -10.76
N PHE A 130 -3.83 0.76 -10.00
CA PHE A 130 -3.50 1.94 -9.20
C PHE A 130 -3.43 1.50 -7.74
N ASP A 131 -2.26 1.65 -7.10
CA ASP A 131 -2.06 1.22 -5.71
C ASP A 131 -2.79 2.12 -4.70
N GLY A 132 -2.65 1.79 -3.41
CA GLY A 132 -3.43 2.42 -2.34
C GLY A 132 -4.90 2.05 -2.41
N GLU A 133 -5.72 2.79 -1.67
CA GLU A 133 -7.17 2.68 -1.72
C GLU A 133 -7.76 3.51 -2.89
N SER A 134 -7.30 3.25 -4.11
CA SER A 134 -7.63 4.04 -5.31
C SER A 134 -9.12 4.01 -5.74
N ALA A 135 -9.96 3.22 -5.06
CA ALA A 135 -11.43 3.22 -5.19
C ALA A 135 -12.17 3.73 -3.93
N THR A 136 -11.46 4.22 -2.92
CA THR A 136 -12.08 4.85 -1.74
C THR A 136 -12.46 6.29 -2.07
N LEU A 137 -13.76 6.55 -2.17
CA LEU A 137 -14.33 7.84 -2.61
C LEU A 137 -14.26 8.96 -1.57
N MET A 138 -13.54 8.75 -0.48
CA MET A 138 -13.46 9.65 0.67
C MET A 138 -12.03 9.70 1.21
N GLY A 139 -11.73 10.71 2.01
CA GLY A 139 -10.39 10.88 2.56
C GLY A 139 -9.57 11.89 1.77
N LEU A 140 -8.26 11.84 1.96
CA LEU A 140 -7.30 12.78 1.38
C LEU A 140 -6.20 11.94 0.72
N GLY A 141 -6.01 12.08 -0.59
CA GLY A 141 -4.91 11.46 -1.33
C GLY A 141 -5.22 10.15 -2.08
N GLN A 142 -6.27 9.43 -1.71
CA GLN A 142 -6.59 8.10 -2.27
C GLN A 142 -6.74 8.10 -3.80
N LEU A 143 -7.37 9.16 -4.35
CA LEU A 143 -7.67 9.27 -5.77
C LEU A 143 -6.60 10.05 -6.54
N ASP A 144 -5.63 10.68 -5.88
CA ASP A 144 -4.72 11.67 -6.47
C ASP A 144 -4.02 11.15 -7.74
N THR A 145 -3.52 9.91 -7.72
CA THR A 145 -2.78 9.33 -8.84
C THR A 145 -3.65 9.23 -10.11
N GLN A 146 -4.90 8.78 -9.99
CA GLN A 146 -5.82 8.73 -11.14
C GLN A 146 -6.32 10.13 -11.55
N MET A 147 -6.48 11.04 -10.58
CA MET A 147 -6.89 12.42 -10.86
C MET A 147 -5.84 13.17 -11.67
N LEU A 148 -4.57 13.09 -11.25
CA LEU A 148 -3.46 13.71 -11.97
C LEU A 148 -3.33 13.16 -13.38
N HIS A 149 -3.55 11.85 -13.55
CA HIS A 149 -3.48 11.22 -14.87
C HIS A 149 -4.58 11.72 -15.82
N VAL A 150 -5.82 11.78 -15.33
CA VAL A 150 -6.98 12.13 -16.17
C VAL A 150 -7.10 13.64 -16.36
N PHE A 151 -6.98 14.42 -15.29
CA PHE A 151 -7.33 15.85 -15.24
C PHE A 151 -6.12 16.79 -15.12
N GLY A 152 -4.92 16.27 -14.83
CA GLY A 152 -3.71 17.09 -14.66
C GLY A 152 -3.61 17.83 -13.33
N ASN A 153 -4.53 17.57 -12.39
CA ASN A 153 -4.52 18.07 -11.02
C ASN A 153 -5.22 17.06 -10.07
N VAL A 154 -5.16 17.30 -8.77
CA VAL A 154 -5.83 16.45 -7.75
C VAL A 154 -7.26 16.90 -7.43
N THR A 155 -7.71 18.07 -7.91
CA THR A 155 -9.06 18.60 -7.61
C THR A 155 -10.14 17.93 -8.45
N GLY A 156 -9.81 17.49 -9.66
CA GLY A 156 -10.75 16.82 -10.55
C GLY A 156 -11.71 17.72 -11.30
N PRO A 157 -12.72 17.11 -11.93
CA PRO A 157 -13.74 17.85 -12.66
C PRO A 157 -14.63 18.64 -11.70
N GLU A 158 -14.88 19.92 -11.99
CA GLU A 158 -15.78 20.76 -11.19
C GLU A 158 -17.20 20.22 -11.22
N HIS A 159 -17.74 19.84 -10.05
CA HIS A 159 -19.15 19.45 -9.95
C HIS A 159 -19.77 19.84 -8.60
N ASP A 160 -20.89 20.57 -8.66
CA ASP A 160 -21.70 20.98 -7.50
C ASP A 160 -22.91 20.05 -7.26
N GLY A 161 -22.87 18.83 -7.80
CA GLY A 161 -23.99 17.88 -7.79
C GLY A 161 -23.81 16.67 -6.86
N TRP A 162 -24.90 15.94 -6.67
CA TRP A 162 -24.98 14.75 -5.81
C TRP A 162 -25.05 13.50 -6.69
N GLY A 163 -24.17 12.52 -6.51
CA GLY A 163 -24.24 11.25 -7.24
C GLY A 163 -22.89 10.56 -7.42
N LEU A 164 -22.84 9.58 -8.32
CA LEU A 164 -21.62 8.88 -8.75
C LEU A 164 -20.99 9.54 -9.99
N TRP A 165 -21.45 10.72 -10.38
CA TRP A 165 -20.99 11.42 -11.58
C TRP A 165 -19.47 11.55 -11.65
N GLU A 166 -18.81 11.99 -10.58
CA GLU A 166 -17.35 12.14 -10.59
C GLU A 166 -16.64 10.79 -10.79
N GLU A 167 -17.22 9.71 -10.28
CA GLU A 167 -16.69 8.37 -10.41
C GLU A 167 -16.85 7.84 -11.84
N TYR A 168 -17.99 8.12 -12.49
CA TYR A 168 -18.15 7.88 -13.92
C TYR A 168 -17.24 8.76 -14.79
N ALA A 169 -16.99 10.02 -14.39
CA ALA A 169 -16.07 10.91 -15.08
C ALA A 169 -14.63 10.39 -15.00
N ARG A 170 -14.21 9.86 -13.85
CA ARG A 170 -12.92 9.17 -13.68
C ARG A 170 -12.82 7.91 -14.51
N ALA A 171 -13.82 7.03 -14.44
CA ALA A 171 -13.84 5.77 -15.20
C ALA A 171 -13.80 6.01 -16.71
N SER A 172 -14.62 6.93 -17.20
CA SER A 172 -14.65 7.34 -18.61
C SER A 172 -13.32 7.98 -18.99
N GLY A 173 -12.82 8.94 -18.19
CA GLY A 173 -11.56 9.61 -18.46
C GLY A 173 -10.35 8.67 -18.53
N LEU A 174 -10.29 7.63 -17.68
CA LEU A 174 -9.25 6.60 -17.75
C LEU A 174 -9.35 5.76 -19.03
N CYS A 175 -10.56 5.29 -19.36
CA CYS A 175 -10.80 4.48 -20.55
C CYS A 175 -10.60 5.27 -21.86
N ASP A 176 -11.00 6.53 -21.89
CA ASP A 176 -10.81 7.46 -23.00
C ASP A 176 -9.34 7.83 -23.17
N TRP A 177 -8.62 8.04 -22.06
CA TRP A 177 -7.17 8.26 -22.10
C TRP A 177 -6.45 7.08 -22.74
N LEU A 178 -6.74 5.86 -22.29
CA LEU A 178 -6.13 4.66 -22.85
C LEU A 178 -6.40 4.54 -24.35
N GLU A 179 -7.62 4.84 -24.79
CA GLU A 179 -7.99 4.78 -26.20
C GLU A 179 -7.30 5.88 -27.02
N ALA A 180 -7.37 7.13 -26.57
CA ALA A 180 -6.75 8.29 -27.23
C ALA A 180 -5.22 8.18 -27.30
N ALA A 181 -4.59 7.57 -26.29
CA ALA A 181 -3.15 7.32 -26.26
C ALA A 181 -2.73 6.13 -27.15
N GLY A 182 -3.68 5.40 -27.77
CA GLY A 182 -3.39 4.19 -28.56
C GLY A 182 -2.92 3.01 -27.71
N LEU A 183 -3.33 2.97 -26.44
CA LEU A 183 -2.97 1.94 -25.47
C LEU A 183 -4.02 0.82 -25.36
N ARG A 184 -5.21 1.03 -25.93
CA ARG A 184 -6.26 0.02 -25.99
C ARG A 184 -7.05 0.08 -27.29
N GLY A 185 -7.73 -1.02 -27.57
CA GLY A 185 -8.85 -1.08 -28.51
C GLY A 185 -9.72 -2.30 -28.19
N ARG A 186 -10.70 -2.57 -29.04
CA ARG A 186 -11.61 -3.70 -28.82
C ARG A 186 -10.85 -5.03 -28.84
N GLY A 187 -10.78 -5.69 -27.68
CA GLY A 187 -10.12 -6.99 -27.54
C GLY A 187 -8.60 -6.95 -27.55
N TRP A 188 -7.95 -5.80 -27.34
CA TRP A 188 -6.50 -5.72 -27.22
C TRP A 188 -6.03 -4.50 -26.39
N GLY A 189 -4.78 -4.56 -25.92
CA GLY A 189 -4.18 -3.51 -25.11
C GLY A 189 -4.62 -3.58 -23.65
N TYR A 190 -4.70 -2.43 -22.98
CA TYR A 190 -5.15 -2.34 -21.59
C TYR A 190 -6.69 -2.21 -21.55
N GLU A 191 -7.38 -3.31 -21.24
CA GLU A 191 -8.84 -3.41 -21.36
C GLU A 191 -9.61 -2.94 -20.12
N GLY A 192 -8.90 -2.62 -19.03
CA GLY A 192 -9.50 -1.99 -17.85
C GLY A 192 -8.49 -1.59 -16.78
N VAL A 193 -9.03 -1.12 -15.65
CA VAL A 193 -8.26 -0.55 -14.53
C VAL A 193 -8.67 -1.19 -13.21
N VAL A 194 -7.73 -1.86 -12.54
CA VAL A 194 -7.86 -2.44 -11.21
C VAL A 194 -7.60 -1.39 -10.14
N ARG A 195 -8.47 -1.35 -9.13
CA ARG A 195 -8.41 -0.43 -7.98
C ARG A 195 -8.90 -1.12 -6.72
N MET A 196 -8.69 -0.49 -5.56
CA MET A 196 -9.00 -1.09 -4.27
C MET A 196 -9.77 -0.13 -3.35
N ASN A 197 -10.78 -0.67 -2.66
CA ASN A 197 -11.38 -0.12 -1.44
C ASN A 197 -11.32 -1.19 -0.34
N ALA A 198 -12.40 -1.54 0.34
CA ALA A 198 -12.45 -2.77 1.12
C ALA A 198 -12.07 -4.00 0.27
N GLY A 199 -12.50 -4.09 -1.00
CA GLY A 199 -12.13 -5.15 -1.93
C GLY A 199 -11.49 -4.64 -3.22
N PHE A 200 -11.10 -5.57 -4.10
CA PHE A 200 -10.59 -5.23 -5.44
C PHE A 200 -11.72 -5.19 -6.47
N GLU A 201 -11.72 -4.13 -7.26
CA GLU A 201 -12.61 -3.93 -8.40
C GLU A 201 -11.82 -3.62 -9.66
N MET A 202 -12.47 -3.79 -10.80
CA MET A 202 -11.94 -3.46 -12.12
C MET A 202 -12.96 -2.60 -12.87
N ILE A 203 -12.55 -1.39 -13.27
CA ILE A 203 -13.26 -0.64 -14.31
C ILE A 203 -13.01 -1.38 -15.63
N TRP A 204 -14.06 -1.93 -16.24
CA TRP A 204 -13.98 -2.56 -17.54
C TRP A 204 -14.41 -1.57 -18.63
N CYS A 205 -13.55 -1.36 -19.63
CA CYS A 205 -13.72 -0.25 -20.55
C CYS A 205 -14.63 -0.50 -21.77
N ASP A 206 -14.83 -1.76 -22.19
CA ASP A 206 -15.71 -2.11 -23.32
C ASP A 206 -16.36 -3.50 -23.13
N PHE A 207 -17.62 -3.53 -22.67
CA PHE A 207 -18.37 -4.78 -22.47
C PHE A 207 -18.74 -5.50 -23.78
N THR A 208 -18.51 -4.88 -24.94
CA THR A 208 -18.63 -5.53 -26.25
C THR A 208 -17.32 -6.19 -26.71
N SER A 209 -16.25 -6.08 -25.91
CA SER A 209 -14.97 -6.73 -26.19
C SER A 209 -15.13 -8.26 -26.23
N PRO A 210 -14.52 -8.95 -27.22
CA PRO A 210 -14.51 -10.41 -27.27
C PRO A 210 -13.70 -11.04 -26.12
N SER A 211 -12.92 -10.23 -25.38
CA SER A 211 -12.14 -10.66 -24.23
C SER A 211 -12.98 -10.98 -22.99
N LEU A 212 -14.25 -10.56 -22.94
CA LEU A 212 -15.15 -10.76 -21.79
C LEU A 212 -16.46 -11.39 -22.26
N LYS A 213 -16.91 -12.43 -21.56
CA LYS A 213 -18.16 -13.14 -21.88
C LYS A 213 -19.10 -13.17 -20.68
N LEU A 214 -20.37 -12.82 -20.90
CA LEU A 214 -21.42 -13.01 -19.91
C LEU A 214 -21.74 -14.50 -19.78
N LEU A 215 -21.59 -15.05 -18.58
CA LEU A 215 -21.91 -16.44 -18.27
C LEU A 215 -23.32 -16.61 -17.75
N SER A 216 -23.74 -15.76 -16.81
CA SER A 216 -25.07 -15.85 -16.21
C SER A 216 -25.62 -14.48 -15.83
N ARG A 217 -26.95 -14.36 -15.90
CA ARG A 217 -27.71 -13.23 -15.39
C ARG A 217 -28.82 -13.78 -14.50
N LEU A 218 -28.71 -13.54 -13.19
CA LEU A 218 -29.62 -14.11 -12.20
C LEU A 218 -30.39 -13.01 -11.49
N ASN A 219 -31.70 -13.18 -11.32
CA ASN A 219 -32.46 -12.40 -10.36
C ASN A 219 -32.24 -13.00 -8.96
N VAL A 220 -31.46 -12.30 -8.15
CA VAL A 220 -31.07 -12.70 -6.78
C VAL A 220 -31.87 -11.94 -5.71
N THR A 221 -33.02 -11.38 -6.09
CA THR A 221 -33.94 -10.71 -5.17
C THR A 221 -34.48 -11.71 -4.17
N ALA A 222 -34.14 -11.51 -2.89
CA ALA A 222 -34.69 -12.30 -1.81
C ALA A 222 -36.13 -11.84 -1.48
N PRO A 223 -37.06 -12.76 -1.17
CA PRO A 223 -38.39 -12.36 -0.68
C PRO A 223 -38.27 -11.55 0.62
N GLN A 224 -38.80 -10.32 0.63
CA GLN A 224 -38.86 -9.49 1.83
C GLN A 224 -39.85 -10.06 2.85
N LEU A 225 -39.58 -9.86 4.13
CA LEU A 225 -40.58 -10.09 5.17
C LEU A 225 -41.78 -9.13 4.99
N PRO A 226 -43.01 -9.59 5.30
CA PRO A 226 -44.19 -8.73 5.29
C PRO A 226 -43.98 -7.49 6.15
N LYS A 227 -44.57 -6.35 5.77
CA LYS A 227 -44.65 -5.21 6.69
C LYS A 227 -45.50 -5.63 7.89
N GLU A 228 -45.08 -5.28 9.11
CA GLU A 228 -45.98 -5.36 10.26
C GLU A 228 -47.24 -4.55 9.95
N LYS A 229 -48.41 -5.16 10.13
CA LYS A 229 -49.70 -4.57 9.77
C LYS A 229 -49.97 -3.32 10.62
N GLU A 230 -50.21 -2.17 9.97
CA GLU A 230 -51.31 -1.31 10.42
C GLU A 230 -52.57 -1.88 9.74
N ASP A 231 -53.65 -2.01 10.50
CA ASP A 231 -54.85 -2.78 10.15
C ASP A 231 -55.51 -2.37 8.82
N GLU A 232 -55.87 -3.42 8.05
CA GLU A 232 -56.86 -3.53 6.96
C GLU A 232 -56.70 -2.59 5.73
N ASP A 233 -56.76 -3.05 4.49
CA ASP A 233 -57.85 -3.84 3.92
C ASP A 233 -57.43 -4.67 2.69
N ASN A 234 -58.29 -5.63 2.34
CA ASN A 234 -58.19 -6.61 1.25
C ASN A 234 -57.74 -6.07 -0.11
N ASP A 235 -56.89 -6.85 -0.81
CA ASP A 235 -57.08 -7.03 -2.25
C ASP A 235 -56.55 -8.38 -2.76
N HIS A 236 -57.24 -8.86 -3.79
CA HIS A 236 -57.35 -10.24 -4.24
C HIS A 236 -56.08 -10.89 -4.80
N ASP A 237 -56.01 -12.21 -4.54
CA ASP A 237 -55.17 -13.22 -5.16
C ASP A 237 -55.26 -13.19 -6.70
N GLY A 238 -54.11 -12.98 -7.33
CA GLY A 238 -53.90 -13.11 -8.77
C GLY A 238 -52.91 -14.24 -9.04
N GLY A 239 -53.45 -15.44 -9.32
CA GLY A 239 -52.69 -16.66 -9.58
C GLY A 239 -51.58 -16.48 -10.63
N ARG A 240 -50.37 -16.89 -10.24
CA ARG A 240 -49.20 -16.94 -11.12
C ARG A 240 -49.31 -18.16 -12.01
N ARG A 241 -49.47 -17.97 -13.32
CA ARG A 241 -49.38 -19.05 -14.31
C ARG A 241 -47.94 -19.56 -14.35
N GLU A 242 -47.76 -20.85 -14.05
CA GLU A 242 -46.53 -21.57 -14.37
C GLU A 242 -46.39 -21.67 -15.89
N ALA A 243 -45.23 -21.25 -16.41
CA ALA A 243 -44.87 -21.47 -17.80
C ALA A 243 -44.51 -22.95 -18.02
N PRO A 244 -44.73 -23.51 -19.23
CA PRO A 244 -44.38 -24.90 -19.49
C PRO A 244 -42.86 -25.07 -19.45
N VAL A 245 -42.38 -26.00 -18.63
CA VAL A 245 -41.00 -26.46 -18.64
C VAL A 245 -40.79 -27.21 -19.96
N GLN A 246 -40.11 -26.57 -20.92
CA GLN A 246 -39.61 -27.26 -22.09
C GLN A 246 -38.42 -28.11 -21.65
N ALA A 247 -38.44 -29.40 -22.00
CA ALA A 247 -37.33 -30.31 -21.80
C ALA A 247 -36.18 -29.88 -22.73
N GLU A 248 -35.27 -29.05 -22.22
CA GLU A 248 -34.00 -28.77 -22.89
C GLU A 248 -33.14 -30.03 -22.87
N GLN A 249 -32.54 -30.31 -24.01
CA GLN A 249 -31.65 -31.44 -24.23
C GLN A 249 -30.52 -31.42 -23.20
N GLU A 250 -30.36 -32.51 -22.45
CA GLU A 250 -29.33 -32.68 -21.42
C GLU A 250 -27.92 -32.62 -22.02
N SER A 251 -27.42 -31.41 -22.21
CA SER A 251 -26.02 -31.10 -22.00
C SER A 251 -25.88 -30.80 -20.50
N SER A 252 -24.83 -31.32 -19.84
CA SER A 252 -24.55 -30.99 -18.43
C SER A 252 -24.25 -29.50 -18.21
N TYR A 253 -24.15 -28.70 -19.28
CA TYR A 253 -23.88 -27.27 -19.27
C TYR A 253 -25.15 -26.46 -19.58
N TYR A 254 -25.36 -25.38 -18.82
CA TYR A 254 -26.40 -24.39 -19.08
C TYR A 254 -26.08 -23.54 -20.31
N SER A 255 -27.12 -23.09 -21.03
CA SER A 255 -26.96 -22.22 -22.19
C SER A 255 -26.43 -20.85 -21.78
N LEU A 256 -25.46 -20.32 -22.54
CA LEU A 256 -24.88 -19.00 -22.27
C LEU A 256 -25.82 -17.88 -22.78
N PRO A 257 -25.95 -16.77 -22.03
CA PRO A 257 -26.65 -15.58 -22.48
C PRO A 257 -26.09 -15.03 -23.80
N PRO A 258 -26.89 -14.26 -24.58
CA PRO A 258 -26.39 -13.59 -25.76
C PRO A 258 -25.30 -12.57 -25.42
N ALA A 259 -24.40 -12.33 -26.37
CA ALA A 259 -23.33 -11.34 -26.20
C ALA A 259 -23.91 -9.93 -25.96
N PRO A 260 -23.28 -9.11 -25.10
CA PRO A 260 -23.67 -7.71 -24.92
C PRO A 260 -23.59 -6.94 -26.24
N THR A 261 -24.67 -6.22 -26.58
CA THR A 261 -24.75 -5.38 -27.80
C THR A 261 -24.85 -3.89 -27.48
N ARG A 262 -24.86 -3.54 -26.19
CA ARG A 262 -25.05 -2.19 -25.69
C ARG A 262 -23.78 -1.36 -25.93
N THR A 263 -23.92 -0.18 -26.55
CA THR A 263 -22.79 0.70 -26.93
C THR A 263 -22.92 2.13 -26.41
N ASP A 264 -23.99 2.46 -25.70
CA ASP A 264 -24.09 3.73 -25.00
C ASP A 264 -23.08 3.82 -23.84
N HIS A 265 -22.69 5.05 -23.55
CA HIS A 265 -21.78 5.34 -22.45
C HIS A 265 -22.52 5.29 -21.12
N SER A 266 -21.82 4.80 -20.09
CA SER A 266 -22.34 4.80 -18.74
C SER A 266 -22.55 6.23 -18.22
N THR A 267 -23.62 6.42 -17.46
CA THR A 267 -23.99 7.70 -16.87
C THR A 267 -24.37 7.50 -15.42
N ASP A 268 -24.32 8.57 -14.64
CA ASP A 268 -24.69 8.56 -13.23
C ASP A 268 -26.13 8.02 -13.05
N PRO A 269 -26.34 6.95 -12.26
CA PRO A 269 -27.68 6.44 -12.01
C PRO A 269 -28.53 7.47 -11.28
N THR A 270 -29.81 7.53 -11.65
CA THR A 270 -30.80 8.43 -11.02
C THR A 270 -31.02 8.18 -9.52
N ASP A 271 -30.77 6.95 -9.04
CA ASP A 271 -30.73 6.59 -7.61
C ASP A 271 -29.50 5.71 -7.36
N PRO A 272 -28.37 6.28 -6.91
CA PRO A 272 -27.14 5.52 -6.72
C PRO A 272 -27.27 4.53 -5.55
N PRO A 273 -26.64 3.34 -5.66
CA PRO A 273 -26.66 2.34 -4.60
C PRO A 273 -26.00 2.86 -3.33
N ARG A 274 -26.60 2.54 -2.18
CA ARG A 274 -26.09 2.92 -0.85
C ARG A 274 -25.30 1.76 -0.26
N PRO A 275 -24.16 2.00 0.41
CA PRO A 275 -23.47 0.97 1.19
C PRO A 275 -24.44 0.25 2.15
N PRO A 276 -24.26 -1.06 2.43
CA PRO A 276 -25.17 -1.83 3.30
C PRO A 276 -25.46 -1.14 4.63
N ASN A 277 -24.41 -0.61 5.27
CA ASN A 277 -24.48 0.03 6.59
C ASN A 277 -25.30 1.34 6.59
N TRP A 278 -25.71 1.85 5.43
CA TRP A 278 -26.46 3.11 5.28
C TRP A 278 -27.94 2.89 4.96
N ARG A 279 -28.39 1.63 4.92
CA ARG A 279 -29.78 1.25 4.59
C ARG A 279 -30.59 1.01 5.87
N TRP A 280 -31.88 1.38 5.84
CA TRP A 280 -32.74 1.46 7.03
C TRP A 280 -33.86 0.39 7.10
N GLU A 281 -34.14 -0.36 6.03
CA GLU A 281 -35.10 -1.49 6.05
C GLU A 281 -34.46 -2.81 6.53
N ILE A 282 -33.58 -2.74 7.54
CA ILE A 282 -32.78 -3.87 8.05
C ILE A 282 -33.65 -5.06 8.49
N ASP A 283 -34.84 -4.80 9.02
CA ASP A 283 -35.69 -5.86 9.58
C ASP A 283 -36.57 -6.56 8.53
N ARG A 284 -36.59 -6.07 7.29
CA ARG A 284 -37.41 -6.64 6.20
C ARG A 284 -36.60 -7.43 5.17
N GLU A 285 -35.32 -7.07 5.02
CA GLU A 285 -34.41 -7.72 4.08
C GLU A 285 -33.58 -8.81 4.79
N PRO A 286 -33.78 -10.09 4.47
CA PRO A 286 -33.21 -11.20 5.25
C PRO A 286 -31.68 -11.24 5.24
N PHE A 287 -31.05 -10.68 4.20
CA PHE A 287 -29.60 -10.76 3.99
C PHE A 287 -28.87 -9.43 4.10
N LEU A 288 -29.58 -8.31 4.34
CA LEU A 288 -28.95 -6.99 4.41
C LEU A 288 -27.90 -6.93 5.54
N ARG A 289 -28.19 -7.60 6.66
CA ARG A 289 -27.27 -7.77 7.80
C ARG A 289 -26.01 -8.59 7.44
N SER A 290 -26.18 -9.73 6.78
CA SER A 290 -25.07 -10.64 6.44
C SER A 290 -24.26 -10.19 5.22
N GLN A 291 -24.84 -9.38 4.34
CA GLN A 291 -24.22 -8.93 3.10
C GLN A 291 -22.98 -8.05 3.33
N GLY A 292 -23.05 -7.08 4.25
CA GLY A 292 -21.89 -6.24 4.59
C GLY A 292 -20.75 -7.05 5.20
N TRP A 293 -21.08 -8.01 6.07
CA TRP A 293 -20.10 -8.98 6.59
C TRP A 293 -19.52 -9.88 5.49
N GLY A 294 -20.34 -10.30 4.52
CA GLY A 294 -19.86 -11.06 3.36
C GLY A 294 -18.80 -10.29 2.58
N TRP A 295 -19.05 -9.03 2.26
CA TRP A 295 -18.07 -8.17 1.59
C TRP A 295 -16.79 -8.04 2.41
N PHE A 296 -16.89 -7.71 3.70
CA PHE A 296 -15.73 -7.61 4.59
C PHE A 296 -14.96 -8.93 4.69
N SER A 297 -15.65 -10.05 4.89
CA SER A 297 -15.02 -11.35 4.98
C SER A 297 -14.32 -11.72 3.68
N SER A 298 -14.87 -11.36 2.51
CA SER A 298 -14.20 -11.58 1.23
C SER A 298 -12.95 -10.74 1.08
N ALA A 299 -13.03 -9.46 1.42
CA ALA A 299 -11.89 -8.55 1.46
C ALA A 299 -10.72 -9.11 2.28
N THR A 300 -11.03 -9.82 3.39
CA THR A 300 -10.00 -10.41 4.25
C THR A 300 -9.19 -11.53 3.60
N TYR A 301 -9.68 -12.16 2.51
CA TYR A 301 -8.88 -13.11 1.74
C TYR A 301 -7.66 -12.47 1.08
N HIS A 302 -7.73 -11.16 0.83
CA HIS A 302 -6.69 -10.40 0.18
C HIS A 302 -5.83 -9.60 1.16
N TYR A 303 -5.98 -9.83 2.48
CA TYR A 303 -5.08 -9.23 3.47
C TYR A 303 -3.64 -9.67 3.16
N GLY A 304 -2.77 -8.71 2.87
CA GLY A 304 -1.34 -8.97 2.87
C GLY A 304 -0.80 -9.07 4.29
N GLU A 305 0.37 -9.71 4.44
CA GLU A 305 1.25 -9.73 5.62
C GLU A 305 0.64 -9.21 6.93
N SER A 306 -0.30 -9.98 7.46
CA SER A 306 -0.85 -9.75 8.79
C SER A 306 0.06 -10.42 9.82
N ARG A 307 0.05 -9.94 11.06
CA ARG A 307 0.78 -10.55 12.20
C ARG A 307 0.49 -12.04 12.41
N ASN A 308 -0.58 -12.58 11.80
CA ASN A 308 -1.00 -13.97 11.87
C ASN A 308 -0.57 -14.84 10.67
N SER A 309 -0.22 -14.27 9.51
CA SER A 309 0.40 -14.94 8.33
C SER A 309 0.50 -13.99 7.13
N PRO A 310 1.43 -14.22 6.17
CA PRO A 310 1.36 -13.60 4.85
C PRO A 310 0.11 -14.10 4.13
N GLY A 311 -0.83 -13.20 3.82
CA GLY A 311 -1.93 -13.55 2.94
C GLY A 311 -1.56 -13.41 1.46
N LEU A 312 -2.45 -13.87 0.59
CA LEU A 312 -2.14 -14.11 -0.82
C LEU A 312 -2.22 -12.84 -1.68
N GLY A 313 -2.90 -11.79 -1.19
CA GLY A 313 -3.32 -10.65 -2.01
C GLY A 313 -4.36 -11.04 -3.07
N GLU A 314 -4.63 -10.15 -4.02
CA GLU A 314 -5.45 -10.44 -5.19
C GLU A 314 -4.62 -11.16 -6.27
N VAL A 315 -4.65 -12.49 -6.24
CA VAL A 315 -3.85 -13.35 -7.13
C VAL A 315 -4.37 -13.47 -8.56
N ARG A 316 -5.62 -13.04 -8.80
CA ARG A 316 -6.22 -13.02 -10.15
C ARG A 316 -5.76 -11.81 -10.96
N ALA A 317 -5.13 -10.81 -10.34
CA ALA A 317 -4.35 -9.78 -11.03
C ALA A 317 -2.86 -10.05 -10.82
N LYS A 318 -2.09 -10.15 -11.90
CA LYS A 318 -0.65 -10.40 -11.84
C LYS A 318 0.10 -9.15 -12.26
N VAL A 319 0.77 -8.51 -11.31
CA VAL A 319 1.62 -7.36 -11.60
C VAL A 319 2.66 -7.73 -12.65
N SER A 320 2.77 -6.91 -13.68
CA SER A 320 3.92 -6.94 -14.57
C SER A 320 5.12 -6.44 -13.80
N ASN A 321 6.14 -7.27 -13.64
CA ASN A 321 7.39 -6.86 -12.99
C ASN A 321 8.26 -5.93 -13.87
N CYS A 322 7.64 -5.29 -14.85
CA CYS A 322 8.27 -4.39 -15.79
C CYS A 322 7.32 -3.23 -16.07
N GLY A 323 7.89 -2.02 -16.11
CA GLY A 323 7.11 -0.78 -16.28
C GLY A 323 6.30 -0.37 -15.05
N ILE A 324 6.75 -0.74 -13.84
CA ILE A 324 6.20 -0.22 -12.58
C ILE A 324 6.56 1.27 -12.49
N LEU A 325 5.55 2.12 -12.63
CA LEU A 325 5.72 3.57 -12.53
C LEU A 325 5.43 3.98 -11.09
N SER A 326 6.37 4.64 -10.43
CA SER A 326 6.19 5.13 -9.06
C SER A 326 6.54 6.61 -8.95
N TYR A 327 5.70 7.37 -8.27
CA TYR A 327 5.92 8.78 -7.94
C TYR A 327 6.84 8.97 -6.72
N TYR A 328 7.37 7.87 -6.19
CA TYR A 328 8.55 7.86 -5.32
C TYR A 328 9.87 7.78 -6.11
N SER A 329 9.82 7.74 -7.44
CA SER A 329 11.02 7.70 -8.28
C SER A 329 11.94 8.90 -8.02
N PRO A 330 13.26 8.68 -7.89
CA PRO A 330 14.23 9.77 -7.75
C PRO A 330 14.28 10.68 -8.99
N ARG A 331 13.72 10.24 -10.12
CA ARG A 331 13.58 11.05 -11.34
C ARG A 331 12.60 12.22 -11.16
N LEU A 332 11.72 12.15 -10.17
CA LEU A 332 10.80 13.23 -9.78
C LEU A 332 11.42 14.05 -8.64
N ALA A 333 12.57 14.67 -8.92
CA ALA A 333 13.39 15.34 -7.91
C ALA A 333 12.67 16.50 -7.20
N ASN A 334 11.82 17.24 -7.90
CA ASN A 334 11.02 18.32 -7.31
C ASN A 334 10.04 17.79 -6.27
N LEU A 335 9.25 16.77 -6.63
CA LEU A 335 8.29 16.14 -5.72
C LEU A 335 9.01 15.54 -4.51
N THR A 336 10.17 14.90 -4.73
CA THR A 336 11.02 14.38 -3.65
C THR A 336 11.49 15.49 -2.73
N ARG A 337 11.95 16.62 -3.28
CA ARG A 337 12.42 17.78 -2.51
C ARG A 337 11.31 18.40 -1.66
N VAL A 338 10.14 18.66 -2.25
CA VAL A 338 9.00 19.27 -1.55
C VAL A 338 8.52 18.38 -0.40
N ARG A 339 8.43 17.06 -0.64
CA ARG A 339 8.12 16.09 0.41
C ARG A 339 9.17 16.11 1.52
N ALA A 340 10.46 16.05 1.17
CA ALA A 340 11.55 16.06 2.14
C ALA A 340 11.60 17.34 2.98
N GLU A 341 11.36 18.51 2.39
CA GLU A 341 11.28 19.80 3.10
C GLU A 341 10.15 19.77 4.14
N THR A 342 8.97 19.30 3.75
CA THR A 342 7.81 19.17 4.64
C THR A 342 8.09 18.18 5.78
N GLU A 343 8.67 17.02 5.49
CA GLU A 343 9.01 16.02 6.50
C GLU A 343 10.08 16.50 7.49
N ARG A 344 11.06 17.29 7.03
CA ARG A 344 12.09 17.87 7.91
C ARG A 344 11.51 18.79 8.96
N GLU A 345 10.56 19.63 8.55
CA GLU A 345 9.86 20.54 9.45
C GLU A 345 8.97 19.79 10.44
N LEU A 346 8.29 18.72 10.01
CA LEU A 346 7.35 17.97 10.84
C LEU A 346 8.03 17.02 11.84
N TYR A 347 9.13 16.38 11.45
CA TYR A 347 9.70 15.25 12.21
C TYR A 347 11.09 15.51 12.80
N ASN A 348 11.51 16.78 12.88
CA ASN A 348 12.79 17.18 13.47
C ASN A 348 13.98 16.47 12.79
N LEU A 349 14.06 16.64 11.46
CA LEU A 349 15.13 16.07 10.64
C LEU A 349 16.14 17.13 10.22
N THR A 350 17.42 16.76 10.16
CA THR A 350 18.48 17.61 9.61
C THR A 350 18.27 17.89 8.12
N SER A 351 19.07 18.80 7.57
CA SER A 351 19.12 19.03 6.11
C SER A 351 19.53 17.78 5.31
N GLU A 352 20.22 16.84 5.94
CA GLU A 352 20.63 15.55 5.36
C GLU A 352 19.58 14.44 5.60
N GLY A 353 18.51 14.75 6.34
CA GLY A 353 17.42 13.81 6.65
C GLY A 353 17.68 12.91 7.85
N PHE A 354 18.69 13.20 8.67
CA PHE A 354 18.94 12.46 9.90
C PHE A 354 17.98 12.90 11.01
N TRP A 355 17.51 11.96 11.81
CA TRP A 355 16.60 12.28 12.91
C TRP A 355 17.36 12.79 14.13
N GLU A 356 17.02 13.99 14.61
CA GLU A 356 17.68 14.64 15.76
C GLU A 356 17.04 14.24 17.11
N GLY A 357 16.07 13.34 17.09
CA GLY A 357 15.32 12.91 18.27
C GLY A 357 13.98 13.61 18.41
N GLU A 358 13.30 13.31 19.52
CA GLU A 358 11.95 13.77 19.84
C GLU A 358 11.84 15.27 20.24
N GLY A 359 12.97 15.97 20.29
CA GLY A 359 13.05 17.35 20.79
C GLY A 359 13.02 17.44 22.33
N PRO A 360 13.10 18.66 22.90
CA PRO A 360 13.36 18.85 24.34
C PRO A 360 12.28 18.34 25.30
N GLU A 361 11.03 18.24 24.85
CA GLU A 361 9.86 17.82 25.66
C GLU A 361 9.13 16.62 25.04
N GLY A 362 9.76 15.95 24.06
CA GLY A 362 9.12 14.91 23.27
C GLY A 362 9.07 13.55 23.95
N ASN A 363 8.16 12.69 23.48
CA ASN A 363 8.15 11.27 23.79
C ASN A 363 8.80 10.52 22.62
N ARG A 364 9.94 9.88 22.86
CA ARG A 364 10.71 9.13 21.85
C ARG A 364 9.88 8.09 21.11
N THR A 365 9.16 7.26 21.85
CA THR A 365 8.33 6.19 21.26
C THR A 365 7.25 6.78 20.38
N ALA A 366 6.56 7.83 20.85
CA ALA A 366 5.53 8.50 20.06
C ALA A 366 6.10 9.14 18.78
N ALA A 367 7.26 9.80 18.87
CA ALA A 367 7.93 10.41 17.72
C ALA A 367 8.37 9.37 16.67
N LEU A 368 8.94 8.25 17.11
CA LEU A 368 9.30 7.13 16.24
C LEU A 368 8.07 6.49 15.58
N THR A 369 6.97 6.35 16.32
CA THR A 369 5.71 5.86 15.75
C THR A 369 5.13 6.84 14.72
N GLU A 370 5.19 8.15 14.99
CA GLU A 370 4.69 9.17 14.08
C GLU A 370 5.47 9.19 12.76
N ILE A 371 6.80 9.21 12.84
CA ILE A 371 7.64 9.18 11.64
C ILE A 371 7.50 7.83 10.90
N ALA A 372 7.32 6.71 11.59
CA ALA A 372 7.06 5.41 10.94
C ALA A 372 5.79 5.42 10.08
N ARG A 373 4.80 6.26 10.42
CA ARG A 373 3.50 6.34 9.74
C ARG A 373 3.43 7.43 8.66
N ARG A 374 4.50 8.21 8.46
CA ARG A 374 4.53 9.40 7.59
C ARG A 374 4.00 9.19 6.16
N ARG A 375 4.26 8.02 5.57
CA ARG A 375 3.77 7.66 4.22
C ARG A 375 2.25 7.77 4.07
N ARG A 376 1.50 7.57 5.15
CA ARG A 376 0.03 7.69 5.16
C ARG A 376 -0.45 9.08 4.74
N TYR A 377 0.38 10.10 4.93
CA TYR A 377 0.05 11.51 4.67
C TYR A 377 0.77 12.06 3.43
N HIS A 378 1.38 11.20 2.60
CA HIS A 378 1.90 11.67 1.33
C HIS A 378 0.72 11.95 0.39
N HIS A 379 0.69 13.15 -0.16
CA HIS A 379 -0.30 13.62 -1.12
C HIS A 379 0.42 14.13 -2.37
N LEU A 380 -0.32 14.27 -3.47
CA LEU A 380 0.22 14.78 -4.73
C LEU A 380 -0.34 16.17 -5.07
N GLU A 381 -0.88 16.90 -4.08
CA GLU A 381 -1.47 18.24 -4.27
C GLU A 381 -0.47 19.29 -4.74
N ASP A 382 0.82 19.14 -4.39
CA ASP A 382 1.88 20.04 -4.80
C ASP A 382 2.36 19.80 -6.26
N VAL A 383 1.83 18.78 -6.94
CA VAL A 383 2.19 18.48 -8.33
C VAL A 383 1.57 19.52 -9.25
N THR A 384 2.44 20.22 -10.01
CA THR A 384 1.99 21.18 -11.01
C THR A 384 1.40 20.50 -12.25
N ALA A 385 0.58 21.22 -13.02
CA ALA A 385 0.01 20.68 -14.26
C ALA A 385 1.09 20.27 -15.29
N GLU A 386 2.24 20.96 -15.30
CA GLU A 386 3.39 20.59 -16.14
C GLU A 386 4.01 19.26 -15.69
N GLU A 387 4.22 19.08 -14.40
CA GLU A 387 4.73 17.83 -13.82
C GLU A 387 3.75 16.67 -14.03
N ALA A 388 2.44 16.91 -13.88
CA ALA A 388 1.41 15.92 -14.20
C ALA A 388 1.47 15.51 -15.68
N GLY A 389 1.69 16.46 -16.59
CA GLY A 389 1.92 16.18 -18.01
C GLY A 389 3.15 15.31 -18.26
N LEU A 390 4.26 15.56 -17.55
CA LEU A 390 5.47 14.73 -17.61
C LEU A 390 5.22 13.31 -17.08
N MET A 391 4.50 13.17 -15.95
CA MET A 391 4.13 11.87 -15.38
C MET A 391 3.26 11.06 -16.34
N ARG A 392 2.28 11.70 -16.98
CA ARG A 392 1.41 11.07 -17.98
C ARG A 392 2.20 10.65 -19.22
N ASN A 393 3.06 11.52 -19.76
CA ASN A 393 3.91 11.19 -20.90
C ASN A 393 4.84 10.00 -20.61
N ASN A 394 5.40 9.94 -19.39
CA ASN A 394 6.24 8.82 -18.99
C ASN A 394 5.43 7.52 -18.94
N SER A 395 4.20 7.58 -18.42
CA SER A 395 3.30 6.43 -18.35
C SER A 395 2.92 5.94 -19.73
N GLU A 396 2.51 6.83 -20.64
CA GLU A 396 2.21 6.45 -22.02
C GLU A 396 3.39 5.83 -22.75
N ARG A 397 4.61 6.35 -22.56
CA ARG A 397 5.83 5.79 -23.13
C ARG A 397 6.03 4.34 -22.69
N VAL A 398 6.03 4.10 -21.38
CA VAL A 398 6.23 2.76 -20.79
C VAL A 398 5.15 1.79 -21.26
N LEU A 399 3.89 2.22 -21.22
CA LEU A 399 2.76 1.38 -21.61
C LEU A 399 2.79 1.02 -23.11
N LYS A 400 3.22 1.95 -23.98
CA LYS A 400 3.44 1.70 -25.43
C LYS A 400 4.60 0.72 -25.66
N GLU A 401 5.72 0.90 -24.97
CA GLU A 401 6.87 -0.02 -25.04
C GLU A 401 6.46 -1.45 -24.66
N LEU A 402 5.68 -1.61 -23.58
CA LEU A 402 5.17 -2.92 -23.15
C LEU A 402 4.15 -3.55 -24.12
N LEU A 403 3.47 -2.73 -24.94
CA LEU A 403 2.59 -3.23 -26.02
C LEU A 403 3.34 -3.71 -27.25
N SER A 404 4.58 -3.25 -27.45
CA SER A 404 5.41 -3.65 -28.58
C SER A 404 6.08 -5.02 -28.38
N ASP A 405 6.28 -5.74 -29.49
CA ASP A 405 7.03 -7.00 -29.47
C ASP A 405 8.50 -6.73 -29.12
N GLY A 406 8.97 -7.27 -27.99
CA GLY A 406 10.36 -7.11 -27.53
C GLY A 406 10.58 -6.11 -26.40
N ALA A 407 9.57 -5.92 -25.52
CA ALA A 407 9.75 -5.19 -24.27
C ALA A 407 11.03 -5.66 -23.54
N GLY A 408 12.01 -4.77 -23.41
CA GLY A 408 13.34 -5.04 -22.86
C GLY A 408 13.37 -5.20 -21.34
N CYS A 409 12.45 -6.01 -20.80
CA CYS A 409 12.32 -6.28 -19.38
C CYS A 409 13.41 -7.26 -18.92
N SER A 410 13.94 -7.06 -17.72
CA SER A 410 14.98 -7.95 -17.18
C SER A 410 14.46 -9.35 -16.81
N GLY A 411 13.14 -9.48 -16.61
CA GLY A 411 12.52 -10.69 -16.06
C GLY A 411 12.65 -10.82 -14.53
N ALA A 412 13.23 -9.82 -13.85
CA ALA A 412 13.27 -9.77 -12.40
C ALA A 412 11.85 -9.70 -11.81
N ASP A 413 11.59 -10.44 -10.73
CA ASP A 413 10.35 -10.34 -9.98
C ASP A 413 10.54 -9.40 -8.78
N TRP A 414 10.31 -8.11 -9.00
CA TRP A 414 10.56 -7.08 -8.00
C TRP A 414 9.60 -7.16 -6.81
N VAL A 415 8.33 -7.48 -7.07
CA VAL A 415 7.32 -7.60 -6.01
C VAL A 415 7.65 -8.79 -5.11
N TYR A 416 7.99 -9.95 -5.70
CA TYR A 416 8.46 -11.11 -4.94
C TYR A 416 9.71 -10.78 -4.11
N MET A 417 10.72 -10.16 -4.72
CA MET A 417 11.98 -9.83 -4.05
C MET A 417 11.74 -8.92 -2.84
N MET A 418 10.94 -7.87 -2.99
CA MET A 418 10.63 -6.95 -1.89
C MET A 418 9.77 -7.60 -0.81
N ASN A 419 8.83 -8.48 -1.17
CA ASN A 419 8.06 -9.27 -0.21
C ASN A 419 8.95 -10.23 0.60
N GLU A 420 9.87 -10.93 -0.07
CA GLU A 420 10.81 -11.84 0.58
C GLU A 420 11.70 -11.09 1.59
N ILE A 421 12.25 -9.94 1.19
CA ILE A 421 13.04 -9.08 2.07
C ILE A 421 12.21 -8.61 3.26
N THR A 422 10.97 -8.16 3.03
CA THR A 422 10.07 -7.68 4.10
C THR A 422 9.84 -8.75 5.15
N GLN A 423 9.51 -9.97 4.71
CA GLN A 423 9.24 -11.10 5.61
C GLN A 423 10.48 -11.54 6.39
N ASN A 424 11.61 -11.72 5.70
CA ASN A 424 12.83 -12.24 6.32
C ASN A 424 13.50 -11.21 7.25
N ALA A 425 13.67 -9.98 6.77
CA ALA A 425 14.29 -8.91 7.56
C ALA A 425 13.35 -8.43 8.67
N GLY A 426 12.05 -8.30 8.39
CA GLY A 426 11.02 -7.90 9.35
C GLY A 426 11.02 -8.79 10.58
N ARG A 427 10.98 -10.12 10.37
CA ARG A 427 11.06 -11.10 11.46
C ARG A 427 12.38 -10.99 12.24
N SER A 428 13.51 -10.96 11.53
CA SER A 428 14.85 -10.89 12.15
C SER A 428 14.99 -9.65 13.04
N MET A 429 14.49 -8.50 12.61
CA MET A 429 14.49 -7.24 13.37
C MET A 429 13.59 -7.30 14.61
N LYS A 430 12.39 -7.90 14.51
CA LYS A 430 11.48 -8.01 15.65
C LYS A 430 12.00 -8.98 16.71
N GLU A 431 12.57 -10.12 16.30
CA GLU A 431 13.24 -11.06 17.21
C GLU A 431 14.43 -10.38 17.91
N LEU A 432 15.26 -9.63 17.15
CA LEU A 432 16.38 -8.87 17.72
C LEU A 432 15.90 -7.81 18.71
N ALA A 433 14.85 -7.05 18.38
CA ALA A 433 14.27 -6.04 19.27
C ALA A 433 13.76 -6.67 20.58
N GLN A 434 13.13 -7.84 20.52
CA GLN A 434 12.70 -8.59 21.69
C GLN A 434 13.87 -9.02 22.58
N ILE A 435 14.94 -9.59 21.99
CA ILE A 435 16.15 -9.98 22.73
C ILE A 435 16.81 -8.76 23.39
N LEU A 436 16.86 -7.62 22.72
CA LEU A 436 17.43 -6.40 23.29
C LEU A 436 16.57 -5.88 24.46
N SER A 437 15.24 -5.98 24.37
CA SER A 437 14.33 -5.55 25.43
C SER A 437 14.39 -6.43 26.69
N SER A 438 14.79 -7.69 26.58
CA SER A 438 14.89 -8.61 27.73
C SER A 438 16.17 -8.43 28.54
N TYR A 439 17.07 -7.51 28.18
CA TYR A 439 18.34 -7.31 28.90
C TYR A 439 18.19 -7.17 30.42
N ALA A 440 17.14 -6.46 30.88
CA ALA A 440 16.86 -6.27 32.30
C ALA A 440 16.77 -7.61 33.06
N ASP A 441 16.15 -8.63 32.45
CA ASP A 441 15.95 -9.97 33.04
C ASP A 441 17.26 -10.75 33.22
N TYR A 442 18.33 -10.38 32.48
CA TYR A 442 19.63 -11.06 32.49
C TYR A 442 20.72 -10.27 33.22
N SER A 443 20.46 -8.99 33.53
CA SER A 443 21.43 -8.04 34.10
C SER A 443 21.70 -8.20 35.61
N HIS A 444 21.54 -9.40 36.16
CA HIS A 444 21.73 -9.66 37.60
C HIS A 444 23.13 -10.18 37.95
N ASN A 445 23.80 -10.87 37.02
CA ASN A 445 25.15 -11.40 37.21
C ASN A 445 25.84 -11.68 35.86
N ASP A 446 27.15 -11.93 35.89
CA ASP A 446 27.96 -12.18 34.69
C ASP A 446 27.50 -13.39 33.87
N THR A 447 26.94 -14.41 34.52
CA THR A 447 26.41 -15.61 33.83
C THR A 447 25.16 -15.27 33.02
N GLY A 448 24.28 -14.43 33.56
CA GLY A 448 23.10 -13.89 32.88
C GLY A 448 23.51 -13.06 31.67
N ILE A 449 24.47 -12.14 31.82
CA ILE A 449 24.99 -11.32 30.71
C ILE A 449 25.57 -12.21 29.61
N LYS A 450 26.38 -13.23 29.97
CA LYS A 450 26.94 -14.17 29.01
C LYS A 450 25.86 -14.96 28.27
N SER A 451 24.81 -15.40 28.98
CA SER A 451 23.66 -16.08 28.37
C SER A 451 22.95 -15.17 27.37
N TRP A 452 22.63 -13.94 27.77
CA TRP A 452 21.98 -12.95 26.91
C TRP A 452 22.83 -12.60 25.69
N MET A 453 24.13 -12.36 25.87
CA MET A 453 25.07 -12.11 24.77
C MET A 453 25.19 -13.31 23.84
N SER A 454 25.12 -14.54 24.36
CA SER A 454 25.13 -15.74 23.51
C SER A 454 23.90 -15.79 22.62
N THR A 455 22.71 -15.52 23.16
CA THR A 455 21.46 -15.46 22.39
C THR A 455 21.51 -14.35 21.34
N LEU A 456 21.96 -13.16 21.74
CA LEU A 456 22.11 -12.01 20.84
C LEU A 456 23.10 -12.30 19.70
N ARG A 457 24.24 -12.93 20.03
CA ARG A 457 25.24 -13.37 19.06
C ARG A 457 24.68 -14.41 18.09
N SER A 458 23.91 -15.39 18.58
CA SER A 458 23.23 -16.35 17.71
C SER A 458 22.30 -15.64 16.73
N GLN A 459 21.48 -14.70 17.19
CA GLN A 459 20.56 -13.95 16.31
C GLN A 459 21.31 -13.11 15.26
N ALA A 460 22.36 -12.39 15.69
CA ALA A 460 23.17 -11.59 14.77
C ALA A 460 23.93 -12.46 13.75
N HIS A 461 24.39 -13.64 14.17
CA HIS A 461 25.01 -14.62 13.27
C HIS A 461 24.02 -15.17 12.25
N SER A 462 22.80 -15.55 12.67
CA SER A 462 21.76 -16.04 11.77
C SER A 462 21.43 -15.05 10.65
N PHE A 463 21.42 -13.74 10.94
CA PHE A 463 21.29 -12.72 9.92
C PHE A 463 22.53 -12.65 9.01
N SER A 464 23.74 -12.65 9.59
CA SER A 464 24.98 -12.35 8.87
C SER A 464 25.63 -13.52 8.14
N VAL A 465 25.25 -14.77 8.44
CA VAL A 465 25.89 -15.99 7.92
C VAL A 465 25.91 -16.08 6.39
N ALA A 466 24.95 -15.43 5.72
CA ALA A 466 24.86 -15.45 4.26
C ALA A 466 25.86 -14.51 3.55
N PHE A 467 26.57 -13.64 4.29
CA PHE A 467 27.48 -12.63 3.73
C PHE A 467 28.74 -12.37 4.56
N LEU A 468 28.84 -12.88 5.79
CA LEU A 468 30.00 -12.76 6.66
C LEU A 468 31.01 -13.90 6.45
N GLU A 469 32.29 -13.55 6.38
CA GLU A 469 33.41 -14.49 6.42
C GLU A 469 34.20 -14.27 7.71
N TYR A 470 34.27 -15.28 8.58
CA TYR A 470 34.95 -15.10 9.87
C TYR A 470 36.46 -14.89 9.65
N PRO A 471 37.08 -13.90 10.34
CA PRO A 471 38.51 -13.68 10.24
C PRO A 471 39.27 -14.84 10.87
N SER A 472 40.38 -15.23 10.23
CA SER A 472 41.26 -16.30 10.73
C SER A 472 41.88 -15.98 12.10
N ASN A 473 42.12 -14.70 12.38
CA ASN A 473 42.51 -14.22 13.70
C ASN A 473 41.33 -13.51 14.38
N TYR A 474 40.73 -14.18 15.37
CA TYR A 474 39.55 -13.67 16.08
C TYR A 474 39.96 -12.70 17.20
N GLN A 475 40.15 -11.43 16.84
CA GLN A 475 40.50 -10.33 17.76
C GLN A 475 39.42 -9.23 17.73
N PRO A 476 39.20 -8.49 18.83
CA PRO A 476 38.21 -7.42 18.88
C PRO A 476 38.39 -6.34 17.79
N SER A 477 39.63 -6.07 17.37
CA SER A 477 39.93 -5.06 16.34
C SER A 477 39.45 -5.42 14.94
N ALA A 478 39.33 -6.72 14.63
CA ALA A 478 38.81 -7.18 13.32
C ALA A 478 37.31 -6.84 13.14
N TRP A 479 36.59 -6.74 14.26
CA TRP A 479 35.15 -6.54 14.33
C TRP A 479 34.74 -5.06 14.44
N ARG A 480 35.63 -4.12 14.12
CA ARG A 480 35.27 -2.70 14.03
C ARG A 480 34.46 -2.42 12.76
N THR A 481 33.59 -1.42 12.81
CA THR A 481 32.75 -0.99 11.67
C THR A 481 33.53 -0.24 10.58
N ASP A 482 34.75 0.20 10.87
CA ASP A 482 35.69 0.80 9.91
C ASP A 482 36.65 -0.23 9.28
N SER A 483 36.47 -1.52 9.57
CA SER A 483 37.35 -2.58 9.08
C SER A 483 37.04 -3.00 7.64
N GLN A 484 38.04 -3.56 6.96
CA GLN A 484 37.85 -4.17 5.64
C GLN A 484 36.82 -5.31 5.69
N LEU A 485 36.82 -6.10 6.76
CA LEU A 485 35.86 -7.17 6.97
C LEU A 485 34.42 -6.64 6.99
N TYR A 486 34.18 -5.52 7.68
CA TYR A 486 32.86 -4.87 7.69
C TYR A 486 32.47 -4.39 6.30
N ALA A 487 33.36 -3.68 5.60
CA ALA A 487 33.09 -3.14 4.26
C ALA A 487 32.75 -4.25 3.24
N GLU A 488 33.48 -5.36 3.25
CA GLU A 488 33.21 -6.50 2.37
C GLU A 488 31.90 -7.21 2.73
N THR A 489 31.65 -7.42 4.02
CA THR A 489 30.42 -8.04 4.52
C THR A 489 29.20 -7.18 4.20
N TYR A 490 29.29 -5.87 4.39
CA TYR A 490 28.24 -4.91 4.05
C TYR A 490 27.94 -4.89 2.55
N SER A 491 28.98 -4.88 1.71
CA SER A 491 28.82 -4.94 0.25
C SER A 491 28.11 -6.22 -0.20
N ARG A 492 28.52 -7.38 0.32
CA ARG A 492 27.86 -8.67 0.06
C ARG A 492 26.40 -8.67 0.53
N CYS A 493 26.11 -8.02 1.65
CA CYS A 493 24.75 -7.88 2.17
C CYS A 493 23.90 -6.97 1.27
N ARG A 494 24.29 -5.71 1.09
CA ARG A 494 23.54 -4.67 0.37
C ARG A 494 23.13 -5.10 -1.05
N TYR A 495 24.05 -5.74 -1.79
CA TYR A 495 23.83 -6.11 -3.19
C TYR A 495 23.38 -7.55 -3.39
N ARG A 496 23.06 -8.30 -2.32
CA ARG A 496 22.74 -9.74 -2.42
C ARG A 496 21.64 -10.06 -3.45
N TYR A 497 20.60 -9.24 -3.48
CA TYR A 497 19.44 -9.45 -4.35
C TYR A 497 19.63 -8.91 -5.77
N THR A 498 20.56 -7.99 -5.98
CA THR A 498 20.74 -7.25 -7.24
C THR A 498 22.11 -7.44 -7.86
N ARG A 499 23.00 -8.28 -7.30
CA ARG A 499 24.39 -8.42 -7.76
C ARG A 499 24.48 -8.76 -9.24
N LEU A 500 23.61 -9.65 -9.75
CA LEU A 500 23.59 -10.04 -11.17
C LEU A 500 22.98 -8.97 -12.10
N MET A 501 22.44 -7.90 -11.53
CA MET A 501 21.88 -6.75 -12.25
C MET A 501 22.87 -5.59 -12.35
N ALA A 502 24.10 -5.77 -11.88
CA ALA A 502 25.14 -4.76 -12.02
C ALA A 502 25.45 -4.52 -13.51
N PRO A 503 25.72 -3.26 -13.93
CA PRO A 503 26.04 -2.96 -15.33
C PRO A 503 27.24 -3.76 -15.87
N SER A 504 28.16 -4.17 -15.01
CA SER A 504 29.31 -5.02 -15.36
C SER A 504 28.93 -6.40 -15.89
N GLU A 505 27.72 -6.89 -15.57
CA GLU A 505 27.21 -8.19 -16.03
C GLU A 505 26.54 -8.10 -17.41
N GLY A 506 26.48 -6.91 -18.01
CA GLY A 506 25.91 -6.69 -19.35
C GLY A 506 24.38 -6.64 -19.41
N LEU A 507 23.69 -6.67 -18.26
CA LEU A 507 22.25 -6.47 -18.18
C LEU A 507 21.89 -4.98 -18.28
N ILE A 508 20.94 -4.63 -19.15
CA ILE A 508 20.42 -3.28 -19.29
C ILE A 508 19.00 -3.26 -18.71
N LEU A 509 18.86 -2.64 -17.54
CA LEU A 509 17.54 -2.41 -16.93
C LEU A 509 16.84 -1.23 -17.58
N SER A 510 15.52 -1.31 -17.70
CA SER A 510 14.69 -0.14 -18.03
C SER A 510 14.82 0.95 -16.96
N PRO A 511 14.51 2.23 -17.27
CA PRO A 511 14.51 3.29 -16.26
C PRO A 511 13.65 2.97 -15.03
N GLU A 512 12.49 2.33 -15.24
CA GLU A 512 11.57 1.91 -14.19
C GLU A 512 12.17 0.80 -13.32
N GLU A 513 12.86 -0.17 -13.92
CA GLU A 513 13.56 -1.23 -13.18
C GLU A 513 14.78 -0.72 -12.41
N ARG A 514 15.47 0.33 -12.91
CA ARG A 514 16.56 0.97 -12.16
C ARG A 514 16.06 1.66 -10.89
N ASP A 515 14.86 2.24 -10.92
CA ASP A 515 14.26 2.83 -9.72
C ASP A 515 13.94 1.74 -8.67
N LEU A 516 13.47 0.57 -9.11
CA LEU A 516 13.23 -0.59 -8.24
C LEU A 516 14.53 -1.17 -7.67
N GLN A 517 15.56 -1.33 -8.52
CA GLN A 517 16.89 -1.76 -8.09
C GLN A 517 17.44 -0.83 -7.00
N TRP A 518 17.39 0.48 -7.25
CA TRP A 518 17.84 1.49 -6.31
C TRP A 518 17.07 1.40 -4.98
N ALA A 519 15.74 1.27 -5.03
CA ALA A 519 14.92 1.13 -3.83
C ALA A 519 15.27 -0.13 -3.02
N VAL A 520 15.54 -1.26 -3.68
CA VAL A 520 16.02 -2.50 -3.01
C VAL A 520 17.38 -2.27 -2.37
N GLU A 521 18.35 -1.72 -3.11
CA GLU A 521 19.72 -1.55 -2.63
C GLU A 521 19.84 -0.52 -1.49
N GLU A 522 19.07 0.57 -1.52
CA GLU A 522 19.03 1.54 -0.43
C GLU A 522 18.30 0.97 0.80
N THR A 523 17.15 0.34 0.61
CA THR A 523 16.34 -0.19 1.72
C THR A 523 17.05 -1.35 2.41
N TYR A 524 17.53 -2.33 1.63
CA TYR A 524 18.27 -3.46 2.18
C TYR A 524 19.66 -3.04 2.66
N GLY A 525 20.29 -2.04 2.02
CA GLY A 525 21.52 -1.41 2.51
C GLY A 525 21.36 -0.81 3.90
N ALA A 526 20.28 -0.07 4.17
CA ALA A 526 19.99 0.46 5.51
C ALA A 526 19.81 -0.65 6.55
N ILE A 527 19.07 -1.71 6.21
CA ILE A 527 18.90 -2.92 7.06
C ILE A 527 20.27 -3.53 7.38
N CYS A 528 21.07 -3.80 6.34
CA CYS A 528 22.41 -4.33 6.47
C CYS A 528 23.30 -3.46 7.35
N SER A 529 23.27 -2.13 7.16
CA SER A 529 24.11 -1.18 7.91
C SER A 529 23.88 -1.29 9.43
N VAL A 530 22.61 -1.24 9.85
CA VAL A 530 22.26 -1.28 11.28
C VAL A 530 22.48 -2.68 11.86
N LEU A 531 21.96 -3.73 11.21
CA LEU A 531 22.04 -5.09 11.76
C LEU A 531 23.48 -5.63 11.76
N LEU A 532 24.29 -5.32 10.75
CA LEU A 532 25.72 -5.64 10.77
C LEU A 532 26.48 -4.84 11.81
N THR A 533 26.16 -3.55 12.00
CA THR A 533 26.80 -2.75 13.05
C THR A 533 26.55 -3.36 14.43
N VAL A 534 25.31 -3.76 14.73
CA VAL A 534 24.98 -4.49 15.96
C VAL A 534 25.76 -5.80 16.02
N GLY A 535 25.73 -6.62 14.97
CA GLY A 535 26.41 -7.92 14.95
C GLY A 535 27.93 -7.83 15.13
N PHE A 536 28.58 -6.86 14.49
CA PHE A 536 30.02 -6.62 14.63
C PHE A 536 30.36 -6.14 16.04
N GLN A 537 29.56 -5.23 16.62
CA GLN A 537 29.79 -4.82 18.01
C GLN A 537 29.57 -5.98 19.00
N VAL A 538 28.61 -6.86 18.73
CA VAL A 538 28.38 -8.09 19.52
C VAL A 538 29.58 -9.03 19.44
N GLU A 539 30.10 -9.31 18.24
CA GLU A 539 31.30 -10.14 18.05
C GLU A 539 32.56 -9.51 18.66
N ALA A 540 32.73 -8.18 18.54
CA ALA A 540 33.83 -7.46 19.18
C ALA A 540 33.82 -7.61 20.70
N ARG A 541 32.63 -7.52 21.32
CA ARG A 541 32.46 -7.70 22.77
C ARG A 541 32.61 -9.16 23.19
N TRP A 542 32.11 -10.08 22.38
CA TRP A 542 32.30 -11.50 22.61
C TRP A 542 33.79 -11.88 22.62
N ALA A 543 34.54 -11.36 21.64
CA ALA A 543 35.99 -11.53 21.56
C ALA A 543 36.74 -10.97 22.77
N ALA A 544 36.35 -9.78 23.24
CA ALA A 544 37.03 -9.10 24.33
C ALA A 544 36.74 -9.72 25.70
N ASP A 545 35.48 -10.07 25.95
CA ASP A 545 34.99 -10.35 27.30
C ASP A 545 34.82 -11.87 27.57
N PHE A 546 34.68 -12.72 26.54
CA PHE A 546 34.36 -14.14 26.71
C PHE A 546 35.32 -15.13 26.03
N ASN A 547 36.13 -14.72 25.05
CA ASN A 547 37.04 -15.61 24.31
C ASN A 547 38.51 -15.62 24.78
N GLY A 548 38.85 -14.86 25.83
CA GLY A 548 40.18 -14.93 26.44
C GLY A 548 40.43 -16.27 27.13
N ALA A 549 41.46 -17.00 26.69
CA ALA A 549 41.98 -18.16 27.43
C ALA A 549 42.67 -17.67 28.72
N ASP A 550 42.32 -18.26 29.87
CA ASP A 550 42.79 -17.95 31.22
C ASP A 550 42.41 -16.58 31.82
N SER A 551 41.31 -16.54 32.57
CA SER A 551 41.12 -15.63 33.72
C SER A 551 41.21 -16.43 35.02
N GLY A 552 42.31 -17.16 35.19
CA GLY A 552 42.84 -17.42 36.51
C GLY A 552 43.51 -16.14 37.02
N ALA A 553 42.96 -15.57 38.10
CA ALA A 553 43.36 -14.33 38.78
C ALA A 553 42.82 -13.01 38.16
N ASP A 554 41.99 -12.32 38.94
CA ASP A 554 41.31 -11.04 38.67
C ASP A 554 40.34 -11.02 37.48
N GLY A 555 39.20 -11.67 37.68
CA GLY A 555 38.02 -11.49 36.83
C GLY A 555 37.66 -10.00 36.76
N LYS A 556 37.92 -9.36 35.61
CA LYS A 556 37.36 -8.05 35.31
C LYS A 556 35.85 -8.22 35.34
N ALA A 557 35.21 -7.71 36.39
CA ALA A 557 33.76 -7.68 36.50
C ALA A 557 33.21 -7.11 35.20
N VAL A 558 32.34 -7.88 34.55
CA VAL A 558 31.64 -7.44 33.34
C VAL A 558 30.82 -6.23 33.74
N GLY A 559 31.17 -5.06 33.23
CA GLY A 559 30.53 -3.81 33.66
C GLY A 559 29.04 -3.81 33.29
N LEU A 560 28.16 -4.04 34.26
CA LEU A 560 26.71 -4.01 34.07
C LEU A 560 26.26 -2.71 33.39
N GLU A 561 26.76 -1.56 33.84
CA GLU A 561 26.48 -0.26 33.22
C GLU A 561 27.00 -0.12 31.78
N HIS A 562 28.07 -0.84 31.43
CA HIS A 562 28.59 -0.84 30.06
C HIS A 562 27.67 -1.62 29.12
N TYR A 563 27.21 -2.80 29.54
CA TYR A 563 26.25 -3.59 28.76
C TYR A 563 24.87 -2.95 28.68
N ALA A 564 24.42 -2.27 29.74
CA ALA A 564 23.20 -1.48 29.71
C ALA A 564 23.25 -0.38 28.64
N ARG A 565 24.37 0.35 28.54
CA ARG A 565 24.57 1.37 27.49
C ARG A 565 24.63 0.78 26.09
N LEU A 566 25.26 -0.39 25.92
CA LEU A 566 25.29 -1.09 24.62
C LEU A 566 23.89 -1.58 24.22
N ALA A 567 23.17 -2.23 25.14
CA ALA A 567 21.81 -2.70 24.88
C ALA A 567 20.88 -1.54 24.51
N ALA A 568 20.97 -0.41 25.22
CA ALA A 568 20.21 0.80 24.89
C ALA A 568 20.56 1.34 23.50
N SER A 569 21.86 1.43 23.16
CA SER A 569 22.32 1.90 21.84
C SER A 569 21.87 0.99 20.70
N TRP A 570 22.01 -0.33 20.85
CA TRP A 570 21.57 -1.31 19.85
C TRP A 570 20.05 -1.31 19.70
N SER A 571 19.31 -1.24 20.81
CA SER A 571 17.86 -1.12 20.79
C SER A 571 17.43 0.14 20.04
N ASP A 572 18.14 1.24 20.27
CA ASP A 572 17.89 2.50 19.59
C ASP A 572 18.07 2.42 18.07
N GLY A 573 19.17 1.81 17.61
CA GLY A 573 19.43 1.62 16.18
C GLY A 573 18.35 0.78 15.50
N VAL A 574 17.92 -0.31 16.14
CA VAL A 574 16.86 -1.18 15.62
C VAL A 574 15.51 -0.45 15.60
N GLN A 575 15.17 0.33 16.64
CA GLN A 575 13.94 1.12 16.67
C GLN A 575 13.91 2.21 15.59
N GLN A 576 15.03 2.92 15.39
CA GLN A 576 15.16 3.90 14.31
C GLN A 576 15.07 3.24 12.92
N LEU A 577 15.68 2.06 12.73
CA LEU A 577 15.55 1.30 11.47
C LEU A 577 14.10 0.93 11.19
N VAL A 578 13.39 0.39 12.18
CA VAL A 578 11.97 0.03 12.05
C VAL A 578 11.13 1.26 11.67
N ALA A 579 11.38 2.41 12.29
CA ALA A 579 10.69 3.65 11.97
C ALA A 579 11.07 4.19 10.57
N TRP A 580 12.32 4.05 10.18
CA TRP A 580 12.81 4.46 8.86
C TRP A 580 12.15 3.67 7.73
N LEU A 581 12.04 2.34 7.90
CA LEU A 581 11.37 1.45 6.96
C LEU A 581 9.86 1.77 6.84
N GLY A 582 9.22 2.15 7.94
CA GLY A 582 7.80 2.51 7.96
C GLY A 582 6.85 1.34 7.71
N TRP A 583 7.27 0.11 8.03
CA TRP A 583 6.50 -1.13 7.86
C TRP A 583 5.44 -1.36 8.95
N GLU A 584 4.76 -0.30 9.37
CA GLU A 584 3.74 -0.38 10.44
C GLU A 584 2.62 -1.37 10.08
N ASP A 585 2.26 -1.47 8.81
CA ASP A 585 1.27 -2.44 8.31
C ASP A 585 1.72 -3.90 8.51
N LYS A 586 3.03 -4.16 8.43
CA LYS A 586 3.63 -5.50 8.60
C LYS A 586 3.77 -5.90 10.06
N PHE A 587 3.88 -4.90 10.95
CA PHE A 587 4.08 -5.10 12.38
C PHE A 587 2.79 -4.97 13.20
N THR A 588 1.69 -4.58 12.56
CA THR A 588 0.39 -4.40 13.17
C THR A 588 -0.56 -5.53 12.79
N GLY A 589 -1.26 -6.07 13.77
CA GLY A 589 -2.25 -7.12 13.61
C GLY A 589 -2.81 -7.55 14.95
N CYS A 590 -3.86 -8.37 14.91
CA CYS A 590 -4.56 -8.82 16.10
C CYS A 590 -3.61 -9.52 17.08
N ALA A 591 -3.79 -9.24 18.37
CA ALA A 591 -2.96 -9.81 19.43
C ALA A 591 -3.11 -11.34 19.54
N GLU A 592 -4.27 -11.86 19.14
CA GLU A 592 -4.60 -13.29 19.17
C GLU A 592 -4.99 -13.77 17.77
N VAL A 593 -4.89 -15.09 17.57
CA VAL A 593 -5.45 -15.74 16.38
C VAL A 593 -6.97 -15.75 16.53
N CYS A 594 -7.65 -15.04 15.64
CA CYS A 594 -9.11 -14.92 15.67
C CYS A 594 -9.80 -16.28 15.53
N ALA A 595 -10.98 -16.43 16.16
CA ALA A 595 -11.81 -17.62 16.00
C ALA A 595 -12.28 -17.82 14.55
N TRP A 596 -12.77 -19.01 14.20
CA TRP A 596 -13.23 -19.32 12.84
C TRP A 596 -14.36 -18.40 12.34
N ASP A 597 -15.18 -17.90 13.26
CA ASP A 597 -16.28 -16.95 13.02
C ASP A 597 -15.86 -15.47 13.21
N GLU A 598 -14.57 -15.22 13.42
CA GLU A 598 -13.97 -13.90 13.57
C GLU A 598 -12.99 -13.60 12.43
N ARG A 599 -12.75 -12.31 12.22
CA ARG A 599 -11.69 -11.81 11.33
C ARG A 599 -10.93 -10.69 12.03
N CYS A 600 -9.64 -10.57 11.73
CA CYS A 600 -8.87 -9.44 12.22
C CYS A 600 -9.36 -8.15 11.55
N TYR A 601 -9.84 -7.21 12.35
CA TYR A 601 -10.51 -6.02 11.84
C TYR A 601 -9.63 -4.78 11.95
N ILE A 602 -9.61 -4.04 10.85
CA ILE A 602 -9.20 -2.63 10.80
C ILE A 602 -10.33 -1.83 10.12
N PRO A 603 -10.53 -0.56 10.51
CA PRO A 603 -11.46 0.31 9.79
C PRO A 603 -11.06 0.46 8.33
N MET A 604 -12.00 0.20 7.42
CA MET A 604 -11.79 0.31 5.96
C MET A 604 -13.07 0.83 5.31
N TRP A 605 -12.92 1.64 4.25
CA TRP A 605 -14.07 2.18 3.53
C TRP A 605 -14.62 1.16 2.52
N PRO A 606 -15.95 1.01 2.35
CA PRO A 606 -17.03 1.68 3.09
C PRO A 606 -17.47 0.95 4.37
N LEU A 607 -16.77 -0.12 4.75
CA LEU A 607 -17.13 -1.07 5.81
C LEU A 607 -16.63 -0.62 7.21
N MET A 608 -16.90 0.62 7.60
CA MET A 608 -16.61 1.08 8.96
C MET A 608 -17.70 0.61 9.94
N ALA A 609 -17.31 0.25 11.15
CA ALA A 609 -18.23 -0.02 12.25
C ALA A 609 -18.83 1.32 12.73
N TRP A 610 -19.99 1.69 12.19
CA TRP A 610 -20.76 2.81 12.74
C TRP A 610 -21.43 2.32 14.02
N GLY A 611 -21.18 2.98 15.15
CA GLY A 611 -21.96 2.76 16.37
C GLY A 611 -23.47 2.89 16.10
N PRO A 612 -24.35 2.34 16.96
CA PRO A 612 -25.78 2.34 16.73
C PRO A 612 -26.25 3.77 16.40
N PRO A 613 -27.11 3.98 15.39
CA PRO A 613 -27.49 5.30 14.92
C PRO A 613 -28.14 6.11 16.05
N GLY A 614 -27.32 6.90 16.76
CA GLY A 614 -27.68 7.71 17.92
C GLY A 614 -28.42 9.00 17.59
N GLY A 615 -29.04 9.10 16.42
CA GLY A 615 -29.99 10.16 16.12
C GLY A 615 -31.36 9.79 16.71
N ARG A 616 -31.69 10.32 17.90
CA ARG A 616 -33.02 10.24 18.49
C ARG A 616 -34.10 10.41 17.42
N ARG A 617 -35.00 9.42 17.28
CA ARG A 617 -36.30 9.63 16.62
C ARG A 617 -36.88 10.93 17.17
N PRO A 618 -37.23 11.94 16.35
CA PRO A 618 -38.03 13.05 16.84
C PRO A 618 -39.30 12.46 17.47
N PRO A 619 -39.76 12.95 18.63
CA PRO A 619 -41.03 12.50 19.19
C PRO A 619 -42.11 12.61 18.09
N ARG A 620 -42.91 11.56 17.92
CA ARG A 620 -44.13 11.59 17.09
C ARG A 620 -45.03 12.70 17.64
N GLY A 621 -44.86 13.91 17.13
CA GLY A 621 -45.79 15.01 17.29
C GLY A 621 -47.00 14.73 16.43
N ASN A 622 -48.17 14.64 17.07
CA ASN A 622 -49.46 14.51 16.42
C ASN A 622 -49.68 15.73 15.51
N GLY A 623 -49.72 15.54 14.17
CA GLY A 623 -50.12 16.61 13.26
C GLY A 623 -49.58 16.51 11.83
N THR A 624 -50.46 16.05 10.93
CA THR A 624 -50.54 16.35 9.49
C THR A 624 -49.39 15.94 8.55
N HIS A 625 -49.80 15.29 7.46
CA HIS A 625 -48.97 14.77 6.36
C HIS A 625 -47.81 15.67 5.92
N GLY A 626 -46.61 15.14 6.11
CA GLY A 626 -45.39 15.58 5.45
C GLY A 626 -44.32 14.55 5.75
N TYR A 627 -43.89 13.78 4.74
CA TYR A 627 -42.72 12.93 4.86
C TYR A 627 -41.54 13.81 5.34
N PRO A 628 -40.80 13.44 6.40
CA PRO A 628 -39.56 14.13 6.71
C PRO A 628 -38.60 13.90 5.53
N PRO A 629 -37.88 14.94 5.05
CA PRO A 629 -36.87 14.75 4.04
C PRO A 629 -35.81 13.75 4.56
N PRO A 630 -35.28 12.86 3.70
CA PRO A 630 -34.26 11.92 4.11
C PRO A 630 -33.05 12.64 4.72
N PRO A 631 -32.33 12.02 5.68
CA PRO A 631 -31.07 12.56 6.20
C PRO A 631 -30.13 12.90 5.05
N ARG A 632 -29.61 14.12 5.07
CA ARG A 632 -28.77 14.67 4.00
C ARG A 632 -27.48 13.84 3.89
N TYR A 633 -27.19 13.36 2.68
CA TYR A 633 -25.86 12.93 2.28
C TYR A 633 -24.88 14.11 2.46
N PRO A 634 -23.59 13.89 2.75
CA PRO A 634 -22.55 14.87 2.51
C PRO A 634 -22.10 14.80 1.03
N PRO A 635 -21.60 15.89 0.45
CA PRO A 635 -21.05 15.87 -0.90
C PRO A 635 -19.97 14.78 -1.02
N TYR A 636 -20.06 13.95 -2.07
CA TYR A 636 -18.90 13.21 -2.56
C TYR A 636 -18.04 14.23 -3.27
N GLY A 637 -16.93 14.61 -2.66
CA GLY A 637 -16.12 15.74 -3.13
C GLY A 637 -15.84 16.76 -2.02
N TYR A 638 -14.68 17.39 -2.14
CA TYR A 638 -14.12 18.38 -1.23
C TYR A 638 -15.18 19.32 -0.62
N ALA A 639 -15.20 19.46 0.71
CA ALA A 639 -15.81 20.64 1.30
C ALA A 639 -15.13 21.88 0.68
N PRO A 640 -15.88 22.91 0.22
CA PRO A 640 -15.31 24.00 -0.58
C PRO A 640 -14.16 24.69 0.17
N TYR A 641 -13.01 24.79 -0.49
CA TYR A 641 -11.99 25.76 -0.12
C TYR A 641 -12.63 27.15 -0.22
N GLY A 642 -12.94 27.75 0.93
CA GLY A 642 -13.43 29.12 0.98
C GLY A 642 -12.39 30.07 0.40
N ASP A 643 -12.79 30.84 -0.60
CA ASP A 643 -12.03 31.91 -1.23
C ASP A 643 -11.32 32.81 -0.20
N GLY A 644 -10.00 32.76 -0.19
CA GLY A 644 -9.15 33.68 0.56
C GLY A 644 -7.71 33.62 0.06
N PRO A 645 -7.06 34.76 -0.25
CA PRO A 645 -5.72 34.77 -0.82
C PRO A 645 -4.68 34.29 0.21
N PRO A 646 -3.53 33.74 -0.25
CA PRO A 646 -2.57 33.07 0.62
C PRO A 646 -1.86 34.10 1.51
N ARG A 647 -2.13 34.06 2.82
CA ARG A 647 -1.36 34.86 3.78
C ARG A 647 -0.14 34.09 4.27
N ARG A 648 0.99 34.34 3.61
CA ARG A 648 2.32 34.31 4.23
C ARG A 648 2.35 35.36 5.35
N GLY A 649 2.58 34.94 6.58
CA GLY A 649 2.83 35.82 7.73
C GLY A 649 3.40 35.02 8.91
N PRO A 650 4.42 35.54 9.62
CA PRO A 650 5.21 34.77 10.60
C PRO A 650 4.46 34.68 11.94
N GLY A 651 4.39 33.49 12.53
CA GLY A 651 3.68 33.32 13.81
C GLY A 651 4.07 32.08 14.60
N GLY A 652 5.05 32.24 15.50
CA GLY A 652 5.08 31.70 16.87
C GLY A 652 5.31 30.18 17.08
N PRO A 653 5.98 29.80 18.19
CA PRO A 653 6.37 28.41 18.45
C PRO A 653 5.12 27.57 18.79
N GLY A 654 4.84 26.60 17.95
CA GLY A 654 3.62 25.81 18.01
C GLY A 654 3.08 25.56 16.60
N GLY A 655 3.87 24.85 15.79
CA GLY A 655 3.47 24.39 14.47
C GLY A 655 2.26 23.47 14.60
N LYS A 656 1.06 24.05 14.53
CA LYS A 656 -0.17 23.29 14.41
C LYS A 656 -0.14 22.66 13.03
N ARG A 657 -0.03 21.32 13.02
CA ARG A 657 -0.31 20.40 11.91
C ARG A 657 -1.42 20.96 11.00
N PRO A 658 -1.45 20.62 9.70
CA PRO A 658 -2.71 20.67 8.97
C PRO A 658 -3.70 19.91 9.84
N ARG A 659 -4.69 20.62 10.40
CA ARG A 659 -5.75 19.96 11.14
C ARG A 659 -6.38 19.03 10.11
N GLY A 660 -6.07 17.73 10.22
CA GLY A 660 -7.01 16.69 9.86
C GLY A 660 -8.28 17.02 10.61
N ARG A 661 -9.15 17.83 10.00
CA ARG A 661 -10.55 17.88 10.37
C ARG A 661 -11.00 16.49 10.03
N GLY A 662 -11.04 15.63 11.05
CA GLY A 662 -11.51 14.26 10.93
C GLY A 662 -12.73 14.30 10.04
N SER A 663 -12.61 13.67 8.87
CA SER A 663 -13.78 13.24 8.17
C SER A 663 -14.43 12.27 9.15
N TRP A 664 -15.56 12.66 9.75
CA TRP A 664 -16.39 11.78 10.58
C TRP A 664 -16.72 10.44 9.86
N PHE A 665 -16.43 10.36 8.56
CA PHE A 665 -16.59 9.23 7.65
C PHE A 665 -15.37 8.31 7.49
N MET A 666 -14.28 8.47 8.24
CA MET A 666 -13.14 7.50 8.21
C MET A 666 -13.00 6.69 9.51
N GLY A 667 -13.94 6.85 10.46
CA GLY A 667 -13.89 6.18 11.78
C GLY A 667 -12.86 6.81 12.73
N ASP A 668 -12.77 6.25 13.95
CA ASP A 668 -11.70 6.57 14.89
C ASP A 668 -10.41 5.88 14.43
N GLU A 669 -9.44 6.64 13.90
CA GLU A 669 -8.17 6.11 13.42
C GLU A 669 -7.32 5.46 14.52
N THR A 670 -7.68 5.58 15.80
CA THR A 670 -7.01 4.82 16.87
C THR A 670 -7.24 3.30 16.73
N GLU A 671 -8.43 2.87 16.25
CA GLU A 671 -8.73 1.45 16.05
C GLU A 671 -7.94 0.81 14.90
N LEU A 672 -7.41 1.61 13.96
CA LEU A 672 -6.54 1.13 12.89
C LEU A 672 -5.25 0.52 13.43
N TRP A 673 -4.69 1.11 14.50
CA TRP A 673 -3.39 0.74 15.05
C TRP A 673 -3.48 -0.30 16.16
N GLU A 674 -4.69 -0.64 16.61
CA GLU A 674 -4.98 -1.69 17.57
C GLU A 674 -6.05 -2.66 17.02
N PRO A 675 -5.71 -3.46 15.98
CA PRO A 675 -6.68 -4.35 15.37
C PRO A 675 -7.23 -5.38 16.37
N ARG A 676 -8.54 -5.67 16.25
CA ARG A 676 -9.25 -6.63 17.09
C ARG A 676 -9.90 -7.73 16.28
N CYS A 677 -10.09 -8.89 16.89
CA CYS A 677 -10.93 -9.93 16.29
C CYS A 677 -12.40 -9.49 16.34
N ALA A 678 -13.02 -9.33 15.18
CA ALA A 678 -14.41 -8.89 15.03
C ALA A 678 -15.27 -10.01 14.45
N LYS A 679 -16.53 -10.09 14.90
CA LYS A 679 -17.59 -10.96 14.34
C LYS A 679 -18.57 -10.14 13.52
N THR A 680 -19.47 -10.79 12.81
CA THR A 680 -20.59 -10.15 12.08
C THR A 680 -21.32 -9.10 12.91
N ALA A 681 -21.58 -9.37 14.20
CA ALA A 681 -22.27 -8.43 15.10
C ALA A 681 -21.55 -7.09 15.29
N HIS A 682 -20.23 -7.05 15.10
CA HIS A 682 -19.42 -5.84 15.26
C HIS A 682 -19.79 -4.73 14.27
N PHE A 683 -20.13 -5.10 13.03
CA PHE A 683 -20.45 -4.16 11.96
C PHE A 683 -21.91 -3.66 11.98
N MET A 684 -22.77 -4.36 12.72
CA MET A 684 -24.22 -4.21 12.54
C MET A 684 -24.88 -3.29 13.57
N GLY A 685 -24.15 -2.83 14.60
CA GLY A 685 -24.74 -2.14 15.75
C GLY A 685 -25.68 -3.07 16.52
N SER A 686 -25.40 -3.31 17.80
CA SER A 686 -26.33 -4.05 18.66
C SER A 686 -27.67 -3.35 18.80
#